data_AF-A0A818SNP2-F1
#
_entry.id   AF-A0A818SNP2-F1
#
_cell.length_a   1.000
_cell.length_b   1.000
_cell.length_c   1.000
_cell.angle_alpha   90.00
_cell.angle_beta   90.00
_cell.angle_gamma   90.00
#
_symmetry.space_group_name_H-M   'P 1'
#
loop_
_entity.id
_entity.type
_entity.pdbx_description
1 polymer ?
#
loop_
_entity_poly.entity_id
_entity_poly.type
_entity_poly.pdbx_seq_one_letter_code
_entity_poly.pdbx_strand_id
1 'polypeptide(L)'
;QITMSGSIIREKPASFGSIRQNNATNGGNSPLKLFTHAKITITDIFKNISSYVNDSNIYMTDVIKSNRNLITTDKYKDIQQLKEKVNRILSVISRDHMKVVFFGRTSNGKSTVMNAMLRERILPVGMGHTTNCFLQIEGTDRIEASILIPGSDEPKSVNNLSSISNALSNEKVDSDSLVKILWPKEKCRLIRDDVVLVDSPGIDVSANLDQWIEKYCLDADVFVLVVSAEATITVAEKKFLHNVAQRLSNPNIFILMNRWDATANEPEMVESVKQQHLERGLEFLCDELHLCDRKEATENRMFFISAREALLNRNTDPTTSPRSGYNEGYKERLVEFSKFEHEFEKCISKTAVQTKFEQHTNRGKEIITLLCETIVNMINKSQTIKQECQEKLIEMEEKNIFLEHELRSMTDSAKERIRHVSEDVYKRVAQTLNDEIKRLYTLIEEFDRPFTSERNQIPLYKQDLHRWVEERLGSNLQNRLHTALHNSLDTVHKEIKERVKTVLTTNERRSDVDSIVPRSNFTISYRLDCSNLCSDFHEDIQFKFSLGLTSLWERFMQNEKQPKYTSSSFLNSSNDLLTTANNLAELTSTSSFLALGASALIWRTVGWKMLGIVAGIYGSFYLYEKLMWTKAAQERAFKRQYADYASSKMKLIVDLTSGNASAQVQQELSMYFAQTVRYVAIEKDDIIDNIQDLKIEIHQLKSYIDKGKKIQKQGDKINNELNQFTKQYLITD
;
A
#
# COMPACT_ATOMS: atom_id res chain seq x y z
N GLN A 1 17.47 67.57 -0.10
CA GLN A 1 16.46 68.33 0.66
C GLN A 1 15.89 67.42 1.73
N ILE A 2 16.08 67.79 3.01
CA ILE A 2 15.27 67.49 4.22
C ILE A 2 15.13 66.00 4.63
N THR A 3 15.95 65.42 5.53
CA THR A 3 15.99 65.42 7.03
C THR A 3 15.02 64.46 7.76
N MET A 4 15.61 63.43 8.39
CA MET A 4 15.33 62.66 9.64
C MET A 4 13.94 62.13 10.06
N SER A 5 13.88 60.82 10.38
CA SER A 5 13.75 60.21 11.73
C SER A 5 12.91 58.92 11.75
N GLY A 6 13.41 57.85 12.39
CA GLY A 6 12.62 56.64 12.68
C GLY A 6 13.46 55.38 12.95
N SER A 7 13.78 55.15 14.23
CA SER A 7 14.53 54.02 14.80
C SER A 7 13.87 52.64 14.62
N ILE A 8 14.64 51.63 14.20
CA ILE A 8 14.28 50.20 14.26
C ILE A 8 15.15 49.50 15.32
N ILE A 9 14.48 48.94 16.33
CA ILE A 9 15.05 48.17 17.43
C ILE A 9 15.47 46.78 16.93
N ARG A 10 16.75 46.43 17.10
CA ARG A 10 17.28 45.06 16.96
C ARG A 10 17.27 44.39 18.34
N GLU A 11 16.47 43.35 18.51
CA GLU A 11 16.55 42.48 19.68
C GLU A 11 17.85 41.66 19.66
N LYS A 12 18.60 41.74 20.76
CA LYS A 12 19.79 40.92 21.06
C LYS A 12 19.37 39.74 21.95
N PRO A 13 20.06 38.59 21.89
CA PRO A 13 19.80 37.45 22.76
C PRO A 13 20.20 37.77 24.20
N ALA A 14 19.33 37.43 25.16
CA ALA A 14 19.54 37.67 26.58
C ALA A 14 20.72 36.83 27.11
N SER A 15 21.73 37.52 27.60
CA SER A 15 22.86 36.99 28.36
C SER A 15 22.41 36.49 29.73
N PHE A 16 22.85 35.28 30.11
CA PHE A 16 22.78 34.76 31.47
C PHE A 16 23.43 35.75 32.45
N GLY A 17 22.60 36.40 33.27
CA GLY A 17 23.02 37.23 34.38
C GLY A 17 23.50 36.38 35.55
N SER A 18 24.69 36.67 36.05
CA SER A 18 25.28 36.13 37.25
C SER A 18 24.42 36.47 38.48
N ILE A 19 23.91 35.44 39.15
CA ILE A 19 23.20 35.58 40.43
C ILE A 19 24.27 35.81 41.51
N ARG A 20 24.34 37.05 42.01
CA ARG A 20 25.06 37.42 43.23
C ARG A 20 24.46 36.67 44.42
N GLN A 21 25.33 36.00 45.18
CA GLN A 21 25.06 35.46 46.50
C GLN A 21 24.60 36.58 47.45
N ASN A 22 23.34 36.51 47.90
CA ASN A 22 22.90 37.16 49.12
C ASN A 22 22.58 36.07 50.14
N ASN A 23 23.50 35.89 51.08
CA ASN A 23 23.30 35.11 52.29
C ASN A 23 22.32 35.85 53.21
N ALA A 24 21.11 35.32 53.36
CA ALA A 24 20.22 35.65 54.47
C ALA A 24 19.28 34.48 54.79
N THR A 25 19.49 33.90 55.98
CA THR A 25 18.59 33.09 56.81
C THR A 25 18.14 31.70 56.30
N ASN A 26 18.74 30.68 56.94
CA ASN A 26 18.35 29.27 56.95
C ASN A 26 16.85 29.06 57.21
N GLY A 27 16.12 28.67 56.17
CA GLY A 27 14.85 27.95 56.25
C GLY A 27 15.03 26.62 55.49
N GLY A 28 15.22 25.52 56.22
CA GLY A 28 15.63 24.23 55.66
C GLY A 28 14.68 23.68 54.59
N ASN A 29 15.25 23.25 53.45
CA ASN A 29 14.59 22.35 52.51
C ASN A 29 14.22 21.06 53.25
N SER A 30 12.93 20.88 53.57
CA SER A 30 12.45 19.63 54.14
C SER A 30 12.60 18.49 53.11
N PRO A 31 13.23 17.36 53.46
CA PRO A 31 13.31 16.16 52.60
C PRO A 31 11.96 15.70 52.02
N LEU A 32 10.86 15.98 52.73
CA LEU A 32 9.51 15.69 52.27
C LEU A 32 9.11 16.55 51.06
N LYS A 33 9.53 17.82 50.99
CA LYS A 33 9.27 18.69 49.82
C LYS A 33 10.02 18.21 48.58
N LEU A 34 11.24 17.71 48.76
CA LEU A 34 12.03 17.11 47.68
C LEU A 34 11.34 15.85 47.15
N PHE A 35 10.83 15.00 48.04
CA PHE A 35 10.07 13.81 47.68
C PHE A 35 8.77 14.15 46.93
N THR A 36 7.99 15.11 47.42
CA THR A 36 6.77 15.57 46.74
C THR A 36 7.08 16.12 45.34
N HIS A 37 8.15 16.91 45.20
CA HIS A 37 8.53 17.44 43.89
C HIS A 37 9.01 16.33 42.94
N ALA A 38 9.86 15.41 43.42
CA ALA A 38 10.31 14.26 42.63
C ALA A 38 9.10 13.42 42.17
N LYS A 39 8.13 13.20 43.05
CA LYS A 39 6.89 12.48 42.74
C LYS A 39 6.11 13.16 41.61
N ILE A 40 5.87 14.46 41.70
CA ILE A 40 5.14 15.20 40.65
C ILE A 40 5.87 15.06 39.32
N THR A 41 7.19 15.28 39.31
CA THR A 41 8.01 15.19 38.09
C THR A 41 7.97 13.80 37.48
N ILE A 42 8.21 12.73 38.25
CA ILE A 42 8.21 11.36 37.71
C ILE A 42 6.81 10.91 37.28
N THR A 43 5.75 11.35 37.99
CA THR A 43 4.36 11.08 37.59
C THR A 43 4.06 11.68 36.23
N ASP A 44 4.47 12.93 35.99
CA ASP A 44 4.25 13.59 34.70
C ASP A 44 5.08 12.97 33.57
N ILE A 45 6.32 12.55 33.85
CA ILE A 45 7.12 11.77 32.89
C ILE A 45 6.41 10.46 32.53
N PHE A 46 5.86 9.73 33.51
CA PHE A 46 5.15 8.48 33.24
C PHE A 46 3.83 8.68 32.50
N LYS A 47 3.13 9.81 32.67
CA LYS A 47 2.00 10.19 31.81
C LYS A 47 2.47 10.40 30.37
N ASN A 48 3.59 11.08 30.16
CA ASN A 48 4.19 11.26 28.83
C ASN A 48 4.59 9.91 28.21
N ILE A 49 5.18 8.99 28.98
CA ILE A 49 5.47 7.62 28.55
C ILE A 49 4.19 6.89 28.14
N SER A 50 3.12 6.96 28.94
CA SER A 50 1.84 6.31 28.61
C SER A 50 1.25 6.84 27.29
N SER A 51 1.26 8.16 27.09
CA SER A 51 0.86 8.77 25.81
C SER A 51 1.75 8.27 24.66
N TYR A 52 3.07 8.25 24.86
CA TYR A 52 4.02 7.77 23.85
C TYR A 52 3.82 6.30 23.46
N VAL A 53 3.58 5.42 24.43
CA VAL A 53 3.25 4.01 24.17
C VAL A 53 1.95 3.89 23.37
N ASN A 54 0.95 4.73 23.66
CA ASN A 54 -0.31 4.73 22.94
C ASN A 54 -0.15 5.23 21.49
N ASP A 55 0.56 6.35 21.30
CA ASP A 55 0.86 6.92 19.98
C ASP A 55 1.68 5.94 19.12
N SER A 56 2.66 5.27 19.74
CA SER A 56 3.47 4.23 19.10
C SER A 56 2.62 3.04 18.66
N ASN A 57 1.67 2.59 19.49
CA ASN A 57 0.77 1.49 19.15
C ASN A 57 -0.17 1.85 17.99
N ILE A 58 -0.70 3.07 17.96
CA ILE A 58 -1.54 3.55 16.84
C ILE A 58 -0.73 3.54 15.54
N TYR A 59 0.47 4.11 15.58
CA TYR A 59 1.38 4.11 14.42
C TYR A 59 1.72 2.70 13.93
N MET A 60 2.11 1.79 14.83
CA MET A 60 2.42 0.41 14.45
C MET A 60 1.22 -0.31 13.84
N THR A 61 0.02 -0.05 14.36
CA THR A 61 -1.22 -0.63 13.82
C THR A 61 -1.53 -0.11 12.42
N ASP A 62 -1.37 1.19 12.17
CA ASP A 62 -1.53 1.79 10.84
C ASP A 62 -0.55 1.19 9.82
N VAL A 63 0.70 0.99 10.24
CA VAL A 63 1.76 0.41 9.40
C VAL A 63 1.49 -1.07 9.10
N ILE A 64 1.12 -1.88 10.10
CA ILE A 64 0.86 -3.32 9.93
C ILE A 64 -0.36 -3.60 9.04
N LYS A 65 -1.43 -2.80 9.17
CA LYS A 65 -2.62 -2.93 8.31
C LYS A 65 -2.29 -2.77 6.83
N SER A 66 -1.30 -1.95 6.53
CA SER A 66 -0.96 -1.54 5.16
C SER A 66 0.24 -2.31 4.62
N ASN A 67 1.15 -2.77 5.48
CA ASN A 67 2.34 -3.52 5.11
C ASN A 67 2.71 -4.59 6.16
N ARG A 68 2.46 -5.87 5.84
CA ARG A 68 2.60 -6.99 6.79
C ARG A 68 4.05 -7.36 7.15
N ASN A 69 5.06 -6.88 6.42
CA ASN A 69 6.45 -7.35 6.55
C ASN A 69 7.38 -6.41 7.36
N LEU A 70 6.87 -5.27 7.84
CA LEU A 70 7.70 -4.28 8.53
C LEU A 70 8.02 -4.66 9.99
N ILE A 71 7.11 -5.38 10.65
CA ILE A 71 7.22 -5.85 12.04
C ILE A 71 6.79 -7.33 12.16
N THR A 72 7.52 -8.09 12.97
CA THR A 72 7.14 -9.45 13.37
C THR A 72 5.98 -9.40 14.37
N THR A 73 4.98 -10.27 14.19
CA THR A 73 3.78 -10.36 15.04
C THR A 73 4.10 -10.51 16.53
N ASP A 74 5.17 -11.23 16.88
CA ASP A 74 5.56 -11.44 18.28
C ASP A 74 6.03 -10.15 18.96
N LYS A 75 6.89 -9.36 18.27
CA LYS A 75 7.34 -8.05 18.78
C LYS A 75 6.17 -7.07 18.94
N TYR A 76 5.17 -7.14 18.07
CA TYR A 76 3.96 -6.31 18.21
C TYR A 76 3.15 -6.67 19.47
N LYS A 77 3.00 -7.97 19.77
CA LYS A 77 2.34 -8.42 21.01
C LYS A 77 3.09 -7.95 22.25
N ASP A 78 4.42 -8.06 22.25
CA ASP A 78 5.25 -7.60 23.38
C ASP A 78 5.06 -6.10 23.63
N ILE A 79 4.96 -5.30 22.57
CA ILE A 79 4.74 -3.85 22.65
C ILE A 79 3.34 -3.51 23.14
N GLN A 80 2.32 -4.28 22.75
CA GLN A 80 0.96 -4.08 23.30
C GLN A 80 0.91 -4.31 24.81
N GLN A 81 1.66 -5.30 25.32
CA GLN A 81 1.74 -5.55 26.77
C GLN A 81 2.46 -4.42 27.53
N LEU A 82 3.27 -3.58 26.89
CA LEU A 82 3.91 -2.43 27.53
C LEU A 82 2.90 -1.42 28.07
N LYS A 83 1.73 -1.27 27.41
CA LYS A 83 0.68 -0.36 27.85
C LYS A 83 0.18 -0.70 29.26
N GLU A 84 -0.09 -1.97 29.52
CA GLU A 84 -0.50 -2.44 30.85
C GLU A 84 0.62 -2.26 31.88
N LYS A 85 1.87 -2.56 31.50
CA LYS A 85 3.03 -2.39 32.39
C LYS A 85 3.20 -0.93 32.81
N VAL A 86 3.12 0.03 31.89
CA VAL A 86 3.22 1.46 32.19
C VAL A 86 2.07 1.92 33.09
N ASN A 87 0.84 1.48 32.83
CA ASN A 87 -0.32 1.85 33.66
C ASN A 87 -0.19 1.32 35.10
N ARG A 88 0.34 0.10 35.28
CA ARG A 88 0.64 -0.45 36.61
C ARG A 88 1.67 0.40 37.33
N ILE A 89 2.78 0.77 36.68
CA ILE A 89 3.81 1.62 37.28
C ILE A 89 3.21 3.00 37.67
N LEU A 90 2.40 3.61 36.80
CA LEU A 90 1.76 4.90 37.07
C LEU A 90 0.84 4.84 38.30
N SER A 91 0.11 3.72 38.48
CA SER A 91 -0.72 3.50 39.67
C SER A 91 0.09 3.37 40.97
N VAL A 92 1.31 2.81 40.89
CA VAL A 92 2.23 2.67 42.03
C VAL A 92 2.86 4.02 42.40
N ILE A 93 3.38 4.75 41.41
CA ILE A 93 4.02 6.06 41.59
C ILE A 93 3.05 7.09 42.18
N SER A 94 1.76 7.03 41.82
CA SER A 94 0.75 8.00 42.23
C SER A 94 0.41 7.97 43.73
N ARG A 95 0.86 6.97 44.50
CA ARG A 95 0.57 6.83 45.93
C ARG A 95 1.43 7.75 46.81
N ASP A 96 0.83 8.34 47.85
CA ASP A 96 1.47 9.37 48.72
C ASP A 96 2.25 8.83 49.92
N HIS A 97 2.27 7.52 50.14
CA HIS A 97 2.94 6.92 51.30
C HIS A 97 4.04 5.94 50.91
N MET A 98 4.95 5.69 51.85
CA MET A 98 5.92 4.58 51.81
C MET A 98 5.31 3.37 52.51
N LYS A 99 5.02 2.29 51.80
CA LYS A 99 4.38 1.11 52.37
C LYS A 99 5.40 0.04 52.73
N VAL A 100 5.41 -0.38 53.99
CA VAL A 100 6.29 -1.41 54.52
C VAL A 100 5.46 -2.59 54.99
N VAL A 101 5.76 -3.80 54.49
CA VAL A 101 5.01 -5.02 54.83
C VAL A 101 5.89 -5.96 55.63
N PHE A 102 5.43 -6.34 56.82
CA PHE A 102 6.04 -7.34 57.69
C PHE A 102 5.39 -8.70 57.46
N PHE A 103 6.20 -9.73 57.24
CA PHE A 103 5.72 -11.10 57.02
C PHE A 103 6.65 -12.14 57.67
N GLY A 104 6.17 -13.37 57.76
CA GLY A 104 6.81 -14.47 58.51
C GLY A 104 5.76 -15.35 59.18
N ARG A 105 6.20 -16.51 59.68
CA ARG A 105 5.31 -17.48 60.34
C ARG A 105 4.59 -16.90 61.57
N THR A 106 3.49 -17.54 61.95
CA THR A 106 2.78 -17.23 63.19
C THR A 106 3.75 -17.32 64.36
N SER A 107 3.65 -16.39 65.32
CA SER A 107 4.50 -16.34 66.52
C SER A 107 5.99 -15.99 66.29
N ASN A 108 6.47 -15.73 65.06
CA ASN A 108 7.85 -15.22 64.85
C ASN A 108 8.07 -13.82 65.46
N GLY A 109 7.00 -13.13 65.88
CA GLY A 109 7.07 -11.85 66.59
C GLY A 109 7.00 -10.61 65.69
N LYS A 110 6.34 -10.70 64.53
CA LYS A 110 6.08 -9.58 63.60
C LYS A 110 5.47 -8.37 64.31
N SER A 111 4.33 -8.57 64.97
CA SER A 111 3.63 -7.52 65.74
C SER A 111 4.49 -6.98 66.90
N THR A 112 5.34 -7.82 67.51
CA THR A 112 6.30 -7.39 68.54
C THR A 112 7.41 -6.50 67.97
N VAL A 113 7.95 -6.83 66.79
CA VAL A 113 8.94 -6.00 66.08
C VAL A 113 8.34 -4.64 65.76
N MET A 114 7.13 -4.61 65.17
CA MET A 114 6.44 -3.37 64.82
C MET A 114 6.15 -2.52 66.07
N ASN A 115 5.63 -3.11 67.15
CA ASN A 115 5.42 -2.40 68.41
C ASN A 115 6.73 -1.87 69.00
N ALA A 116 7.82 -2.63 68.91
CA ALA A 116 9.14 -2.17 69.32
C ALA A 116 9.52 -0.93 68.51
N MET A 117 9.48 -0.99 67.17
CA MET A 117 9.79 0.15 66.27
C MET A 117 8.92 1.39 66.55
N LEU A 118 7.62 1.17 66.79
CA LEU A 118 6.66 2.24 67.10
C LEU A 118 6.82 2.80 68.52
N ARG A 119 7.59 2.13 69.37
CA ARG A 119 7.83 2.45 70.80
C ARG A 119 6.58 2.38 71.67
N GLU A 120 5.53 1.73 71.19
CA GLU A 120 4.24 1.61 71.87
C GLU A 120 3.57 0.28 71.48
N ARG A 121 2.76 -0.28 72.40
CA ARG A 121 2.03 -1.53 72.16
C ARG A 121 0.71 -1.26 71.44
N ILE A 122 0.81 -0.98 70.14
CA ILE A 122 -0.34 -0.70 69.27
C ILE A 122 -0.99 -1.99 68.80
N LEU A 123 -0.20 -2.92 68.25
CA LEU A 123 -0.67 -4.19 67.72
C LEU A 123 -0.83 -5.24 68.84
N PRO A 124 -1.79 -6.16 68.72
CA PRO A 124 -1.96 -7.25 69.69
C PRO A 124 -0.75 -8.20 69.67
N VAL A 125 -0.26 -8.57 70.85
CA VAL A 125 0.84 -9.53 71.04
C VAL A 125 0.39 -10.57 72.06
N GLY A 126 0.56 -11.85 71.75
CA GLY A 126 0.14 -12.95 72.60
C GLY A 126 0.51 -14.31 72.02
N MET A 127 0.22 -15.37 72.78
CA MET A 127 0.42 -16.75 72.33
C MET A 127 -0.73 -17.18 71.42
N GLY A 128 -0.42 -17.74 70.24
CA GLY A 128 -1.41 -18.20 69.25
C GLY A 128 -1.55 -17.28 68.03
N HIS A 129 -2.61 -17.48 67.23
CA HIS A 129 -2.91 -16.64 66.07
C HIS A 129 -3.52 -15.30 66.52
N THR A 130 -2.67 -14.35 66.93
CA THR A 130 -3.12 -13.02 67.38
C THR A 130 -3.44 -12.05 66.23
N THR A 131 -2.98 -12.38 65.01
CA THR A 131 -3.20 -11.59 63.78
C THR A 131 -3.76 -12.51 62.70
N ASN A 132 -5.08 -12.52 62.55
CA ASN A 132 -5.78 -13.35 61.55
C ASN A 132 -6.06 -12.63 60.22
N CYS A 133 -5.92 -11.31 60.20
CA CYS A 133 -6.17 -10.46 59.04
C CYS A 133 -5.04 -9.44 58.90
N PHE A 134 -4.97 -8.72 57.78
CA PHE A 134 -3.95 -7.69 57.58
C PHE A 134 -4.27 -6.48 58.46
N LEU A 135 -3.28 -6.00 59.22
CA LEU A 135 -3.39 -4.80 60.03
C LEU A 135 -2.51 -3.72 59.42
N GLN A 136 -3.11 -2.62 58.96
CA GLN A 136 -2.40 -1.52 58.33
C GLN A 136 -2.45 -0.28 59.21
N ILE A 137 -1.28 0.18 59.66
CA ILE A 137 -1.14 1.38 60.47
C ILE A 137 -0.82 2.56 59.54
N GLU A 138 -1.68 3.58 59.56
CA GLU A 138 -1.51 4.81 58.79
C GLU A 138 -1.54 6.03 59.72
N GLY A 139 -0.83 7.10 59.35
CA GLY A 139 -0.85 8.36 60.09
C GLY A 139 -2.12 9.15 59.89
N THR A 140 -2.70 9.66 60.97
CA THR A 140 -3.83 10.60 60.91
C THR A 140 -3.49 11.92 61.62
N ASP A 141 -4.07 13.01 61.10
CA ASP A 141 -4.02 14.33 61.73
C ASP A 141 -5.03 14.46 62.88
N ARG A 142 -5.87 13.43 63.10
CA ARG A 142 -6.78 13.35 64.24
C ARG A 142 -5.98 13.11 65.53
N ILE A 143 -6.44 13.73 66.61
CA ILE A 143 -5.84 13.60 67.96
C ILE A 143 -6.06 12.19 68.53
N GLU A 144 -7.20 11.59 68.21
CA GLU A 144 -7.58 10.26 68.70
C GLU A 144 -7.30 9.18 67.65
N ALA A 145 -6.77 8.05 68.13
CA ALA A 145 -6.52 6.88 67.29
C ALA A 145 -7.85 6.16 67.00
N SER A 146 -8.03 5.68 65.77
CA SER A 146 -9.26 4.98 65.34
C SER A 146 -8.99 3.79 64.45
N ILE A 147 -9.96 2.89 64.36
CA ILE A 147 -9.93 1.68 63.53
C ILE A 147 -11.01 1.78 62.45
N LEU A 148 -10.65 1.49 61.20
CA LEU A 148 -11.59 1.29 60.10
C LEU A 148 -11.59 -0.18 59.70
N ILE A 149 -12.77 -0.80 59.79
CA ILE A 149 -13.00 -2.19 59.41
C ILE A 149 -13.61 -2.20 58.00
N PRO A 150 -13.19 -3.10 57.11
CA PRO A 150 -13.76 -3.17 55.76
C PRO A 150 -15.28 -3.43 55.83
N GLY A 151 -16.06 -2.58 55.15
CA GLY A 151 -17.53 -2.62 55.16
C GLY A 151 -18.22 -1.73 56.21
N SER A 152 -17.46 -1.02 57.05
CA SER A 152 -17.98 -0.05 58.02
C SER A 152 -17.24 1.29 57.87
N ASP A 153 -17.96 2.35 57.48
CA ASP A 153 -17.39 3.71 57.37
C ASP A 153 -17.26 4.43 58.73
N GLU A 154 -17.83 3.86 59.80
CA GLU A 154 -17.71 4.42 61.15
C GLU A 154 -16.38 4.04 61.82
N PRO A 155 -15.56 5.04 62.22
CA PRO A 155 -14.31 4.79 62.93
C PRO A 155 -14.58 4.28 64.36
N LYS A 156 -14.04 3.10 64.69
CA LYS A 156 -14.12 2.50 66.03
C LYS A 156 -12.92 2.89 66.89
N SER A 157 -13.06 2.87 68.21
CA SER A 157 -11.95 3.14 69.13
C SER A 157 -10.88 2.03 69.11
N VAL A 158 -9.60 2.40 69.26
CA VAL A 158 -8.47 1.45 69.25
C VAL A 158 -8.48 0.47 70.43
N ASN A 159 -9.16 0.79 71.53
CA ASN A 159 -9.31 -0.12 72.67
C ASN A 159 -10.00 -1.45 72.30
N ASN A 160 -10.73 -1.49 71.18
CA ASN A 160 -11.39 -2.69 70.66
C ASN A 160 -10.46 -3.56 69.79
N LEU A 161 -9.22 -3.14 69.49
CA LEU A 161 -8.33 -3.85 68.54
C LEU A 161 -8.02 -5.29 68.97
N SER A 162 -7.78 -5.51 70.27
CA SER A 162 -7.54 -6.84 70.84
C SER A 162 -8.75 -7.76 70.73
N SER A 163 -9.97 -7.20 70.70
CA SER A 163 -11.20 -7.96 70.52
C SER A 163 -11.52 -8.22 69.04
N ILE A 164 -11.04 -7.39 68.12
CA ILE A 164 -11.29 -7.49 66.67
C ILE A 164 -10.23 -8.35 65.95
N SER A 165 -8.96 -8.30 66.38
CA SER A 165 -7.84 -8.96 65.68
C SER A 165 -7.56 -10.38 66.16
N ASN A 166 -7.95 -10.73 67.38
CA ASN A 166 -7.66 -12.05 67.94
C ASN A 166 -8.52 -13.12 67.27
N ALA A 167 -7.90 -14.20 66.78
CA ALA A 167 -8.57 -15.36 66.21
C ALA A 167 -9.62 -16.04 67.11
N LEU A 168 -9.55 -15.75 68.41
CA LEU A 168 -10.30 -16.39 69.48
C LEU A 168 -11.50 -15.56 69.94
N SER A 169 -11.78 -14.41 69.32
CA SER A 169 -12.95 -13.58 69.64
C SER A 169 -14.18 -13.96 68.80
N ASN A 170 -15.38 -13.63 69.31
CA ASN A 170 -16.66 -14.02 68.70
C ASN A 170 -17.06 -13.16 67.47
N GLU A 171 -16.38 -12.05 67.19
CA GLU A 171 -16.60 -11.22 66.00
C GLU A 171 -15.59 -11.61 64.92
N LYS A 172 -15.96 -12.55 64.05
CA LYS A 172 -15.07 -13.05 62.99
C LYS A 172 -14.96 -12.06 61.84
N VAL A 173 -13.88 -11.28 61.81
CA VAL A 173 -13.40 -10.63 60.60
C VAL A 173 -12.79 -11.71 59.69
N ASP A 174 -13.15 -11.69 58.39
CA ASP A 174 -12.62 -12.67 57.44
C ASP A 174 -11.10 -12.53 57.29
N SER A 175 -10.42 -13.67 57.14
CA SER A 175 -8.96 -13.78 57.02
C SER A 175 -8.36 -13.03 55.82
N ASP A 176 -9.17 -12.68 54.82
CA ASP A 176 -8.78 -11.87 53.65
C ASP A 176 -9.06 -10.35 53.80
N SER A 177 -9.42 -9.90 55.01
CA SER A 177 -9.73 -8.49 55.29
C SER A 177 -8.50 -7.66 55.66
N LEU A 178 -8.55 -6.36 55.37
CA LEU A 178 -7.54 -5.37 55.76
C LEU A 178 -8.17 -4.38 56.74
N VAL A 179 -7.73 -4.41 57.99
CA VAL A 179 -8.15 -3.47 59.03
C VAL A 179 -7.16 -2.31 59.08
N LYS A 180 -7.65 -1.07 58.97
CA LYS A 180 -6.81 0.13 59.04
C LYS A 180 -6.84 0.72 60.44
N ILE A 181 -5.67 0.97 61.00
CA ILE A 181 -5.45 1.62 62.28
C ILE A 181 -4.90 3.01 61.99
N LEU A 182 -5.74 4.03 62.17
CA LEU A 182 -5.38 5.43 62.04
C LEU A 182 -4.74 5.89 63.36
N TRP A 183 -3.43 6.12 63.34
CA TRP A 183 -2.65 6.50 64.51
C TRP A 183 -2.21 7.97 64.44
N PRO A 184 -2.35 8.77 65.52
CA PRO A 184 -1.99 10.18 65.50
C PRO A 184 -0.51 10.40 65.14
N LYS A 185 -0.24 11.22 64.12
CA LYS A 185 1.13 11.51 63.64
C LYS A 185 2.03 12.12 64.72
N GLU A 186 1.47 12.79 65.71
CA GLU A 186 2.22 13.42 66.82
C GLU A 186 2.84 12.38 67.78
N LYS A 187 2.30 11.16 67.84
CA LYS A 187 2.72 10.14 68.81
C LYS A 187 3.89 9.27 68.34
N CYS A 188 4.11 9.17 67.03
CA CYS A 188 5.15 8.30 66.48
C CYS A 188 5.89 8.97 65.32
N ARG A 189 7.22 9.09 65.45
CA ARG A 189 8.09 9.68 64.41
C ARG A 189 7.97 8.93 63.08
N LEU A 190 7.90 7.60 63.13
CA LEU A 190 7.91 6.77 61.93
C LEU A 190 6.65 6.98 61.07
N ILE A 191 5.48 7.11 61.72
CA ILE A 191 4.18 7.30 61.06
C ILE A 191 4.00 8.75 60.57
N ARG A 192 4.70 9.71 61.19
CA ARG A 192 4.68 11.13 60.81
C ARG A 192 5.20 11.37 59.40
N ASP A 193 6.16 10.55 58.94
CA ASP A 193 6.82 10.69 57.64
C ASP A 193 6.08 9.96 56.50
N ASP A 194 4.74 9.87 56.61
CA ASP A 194 3.84 9.21 55.66
C ASP A 194 4.23 7.74 55.34
N VAL A 195 4.79 7.05 56.34
CA VAL A 195 5.06 5.62 56.29
C VAL A 195 3.82 4.84 56.73
N VAL A 196 3.43 3.87 55.92
CA VAL A 196 2.36 2.92 56.20
C VAL A 196 2.99 1.58 56.54
N LEU A 197 2.68 1.06 57.72
CA LEU A 197 3.20 -0.23 58.17
C LEU A 197 2.08 -1.27 58.12
N VAL A 198 2.36 -2.43 57.56
CA VAL A 198 1.39 -3.51 57.42
C VAL A 198 1.90 -4.77 58.13
N ASP A 199 1.15 -5.27 59.11
CA ASP A 199 1.35 -6.58 59.71
C ASP A 199 0.54 -7.61 58.92
N SER A 200 1.22 -8.62 58.36
CA SER A 200 0.54 -9.71 57.65
C SER A 200 0.14 -10.85 58.61
N PRO A 201 -0.92 -11.62 58.27
CA PRO A 201 -1.18 -12.88 58.95
C PRO A 201 0.01 -13.86 58.81
N GLY A 202 0.08 -14.84 59.72
CA GLY A 202 1.08 -15.90 59.62
C GLY A 202 0.97 -16.67 58.30
N ILE A 203 2.07 -16.74 57.54
CA ILE A 203 2.09 -17.38 56.22
C ILE A 203 1.84 -18.91 56.26
N ASP A 204 1.93 -19.51 57.46
CA ASP A 204 1.76 -20.93 57.73
C ASP A 204 0.29 -21.34 57.93
N VAL A 205 -0.63 -20.37 57.93
CA VAL A 205 -2.04 -20.59 58.30
C VAL A 205 -2.97 -20.59 57.08
N SER A 206 -2.57 -19.98 55.96
CA SER A 206 -3.45 -19.75 54.81
C SER A 206 -2.91 -20.38 53.52
N ALA A 207 -3.80 -21.04 52.77
CA ALA A 207 -3.50 -21.64 51.47
C ALA A 207 -3.49 -20.61 50.31
N ASN A 208 -4.00 -19.39 50.52
CA ASN A 208 -4.24 -18.39 49.48
C ASN A 208 -3.21 -17.25 49.48
N LEU A 209 -1.91 -17.58 49.56
CA LEU A 209 -0.81 -16.61 49.60
C LEU A 209 -0.79 -15.68 48.37
N ASP A 210 -1.12 -16.19 47.19
CA ASP A 210 -1.07 -15.41 45.94
C ASP A 210 -2.11 -14.29 45.90
N GLN A 211 -3.32 -14.54 46.42
CA GLN A 211 -4.38 -13.53 46.52
C GLN A 211 -3.98 -12.38 47.46
N TRP A 212 -3.33 -12.71 48.57
CA TRP A 212 -2.82 -11.73 49.51
C TRP A 212 -1.74 -10.85 48.90
N ILE A 213 -0.82 -11.44 48.14
CA ILE A 213 0.22 -10.68 47.43
C ILE A 213 -0.43 -9.68 46.47
N GLU A 214 -1.39 -10.13 45.66
CA GLU A 214 -2.09 -9.28 44.68
C GLU A 214 -2.84 -8.12 45.32
N LYS A 215 -3.54 -8.39 46.43
CA LYS A 215 -4.45 -7.43 47.03
C LYS A 215 -3.74 -6.41 47.92
N TYR A 216 -2.70 -6.82 48.64
CA TYR A 216 -2.13 -6.04 49.74
C TYR A 216 -0.61 -5.83 49.69
N CYS A 217 0.13 -6.54 48.85
CA CYS A 217 1.60 -6.48 48.86
C CYS A 217 2.23 -5.97 47.55
N LEU A 218 1.52 -5.99 46.42
CA LEU A 218 2.04 -5.49 45.13
C LEU A 218 2.39 -4.00 45.13
N ASP A 219 1.93 -3.27 46.15
CA ASP A 219 2.15 -1.85 46.34
C ASP A 219 3.16 -1.51 47.45
N ALA A 220 3.85 -2.52 47.99
CA ALA A 220 4.84 -2.32 49.04
C ALA A 220 6.20 -1.88 48.48
N ASP A 221 6.82 -0.91 49.14
CA ASP A 221 8.14 -0.39 48.81
C ASP A 221 9.26 -1.17 49.54
N VAL A 222 8.96 -1.63 50.76
CA VAL A 222 9.90 -2.37 51.62
C VAL A 222 9.21 -3.58 52.24
N PHE A 223 9.94 -4.69 52.30
CA PHE A 223 9.52 -5.98 52.83
C PHE A 223 10.40 -6.33 54.03
N VAL A 224 9.81 -6.73 55.15
CA VAL A 224 10.53 -7.17 56.34
C VAL A 224 10.13 -8.60 56.69
N LEU A 225 11.02 -9.55 56.42
CA LEU A 225 10.87 -10.95 56.83
C LEU A 225 11.29 -11.09 58.29
N VAL A 226 10.37 -11.49 59.16
CA VAL A 226 10.66 -11.79 60.57
C VAL A 226 10.71 -13.30 60.76
N VAL A 227 11.89 -13.80 61.11
CA VAL A 227 12.20 -15.22 61.33
C VAL A 227 12.53 -15.42 62.81
N SER A 228 12.04 -16.50 63.42
CA SER A 228 12.50 -16.86 64.77
C SER A 228 13.91 -17.43 64.70
N ALA A 229 14.83 -16.95 65.54
CA ALA A 229 16.18 -17.46 65.71
C ALA A 229 16.22 -18.93 66.13
N GLU A 230 15.15 -19.44 66.72
CA GLU A 230 15.00 -20.85 67.12
C GLU A 230 14.72 -21.77 65.90
N ALA A 231 14.48 -21.19 64.71
CA ALA A 231 14.12 -21.92 63.50
C ALA A 231 14.82 -21.37 62.25
N THR A 232 14.99 -22.20 61.24
CA THR A 232 15.53 -21.78 59.95
C THR A 232 14.45 -21.13 59.08
N ILE A 233 14.87 -20.33 58.09
CA ILE A 233 13.98 -19.83 57.04
C ILE A 233 13.29 -21.02 56.37
N THR A 234 11.96 -21.03 56.40
CA THR A 234 11.15 -22.14 55.91
C THR A 234 10.88 -22.05 54.42
N VAL A 235 10.52 -23.17 53.80
CA VAL A 235 10.15 -23.23 52.37
C VAL A 235 8.94 -22.32 52.07
N ALA A 236 8.00 -22.19 53.00
CA ALA A 236 6.85 -21.29 52.84
C ALA A 236 7.28 -19.82 52.79
N GLU A 237 8.21 -19.40 53.67
CA GLU A 237 8.77 -18.03 53.69
C GLU A 237 9.54 -17.75 52.40
N LYS A 238 10.36 -18.71 51.95
CA LYS A 238 11.08 -18.60 50.67
C LYS A 238 10.12 -18.49 49.48
N LYS A 239 9.13 -19.37 49.39
CA LYS A 239 8.15 -19.40 48.29
C LYS A 239 7.36 -18.09 48.20
N PHE A 240 6.95 -17.53 49.35
CA PHE A 240 6.26 -16.25 49.38
C PHE A 240 7.12 -15.14 48.76
N LEU A 241 8.38 -15.03 49.17
CA LEU A 241 9.29 -14.01 48.66
C LEU A 241 9.71 -14.22 47.21
N HIS A 242 9.85 -15.47 46.75
CA HIS A 242 10.00 -15.78 45.33
C HIS A 242 8.81 -15.26 44.52
N ASN A 243 7.58 -15.50 44.98
CA ASN A 243 6.38 -14.98 44.32
C ASN A 243 6.32 -13.45 44.32
N VAL A 244 6.77 -12.80 45.40
CA VAL A 244 6.88 -11.33 45.48
C VAL A 244 7.93 -10.81 44.51
N ALA A 245 9.14 -11.38 44.49
CA ALA A 245 10.25 -10.97 43.62
C ALA A 245 9.97 -11.24 42.13
N GLN A 246 9.14 -12.22 41.79
CA GLN A 246 8.68 -12.43 40.42
C GLN A 246 7.68 -11.36 39.95
N ARG A 247 6.84 -10.87 40.87
CA ARG A 247 5.77 -9.91 40.57
C ARG A 247 6.21 -8.45 40.71
N LEU A 248 7.21 -8.20 41.55
CA LEU A 248 7.84 -6.90 41.77
C LEU A 248 9.27 -6.95 41.24
N SER A 249 9.59 -6.04 40.32
CA SER A 249 10.94 -5.91 39.79
C SER A 249 11.87 -5.32 40.87
N ASN A 250 12.49 -6.19 41.67
CA ASN A 250 13.48 -5.90 42.71
C ASN A 250 12.95 -5.24 44.02
N PRO A 251 12.26 -5.99 44.91
CA PRO A 251 11.80 -5.49 46.20
C PRO A 251 12.95 -5.27 47.21
N ASN A 252 12.86 -4.23 48.05
CA ASN A 252 13.78 -4.05 49.18
C ASN A 252 13.40 -4.98 50.33
N ILE A 253 14.19 -6.03 50.59
CA ILE A 253 13.91 -7.02 51.63
C ILE A 253 14.90 -6.90 52.79
N PHE A 254 14.37 -6.80 54.01
CA PHE A 254 15.11 -6.98 55.27
C PHE A 254 14.78 -8.34 55.88
N ILE A 255 15.77 -9.02 56.47
CA ILE A 255 15.58 -10.25 57.22
C ILE A 255 15.95 -9.99 58.69
N LEU A 256 14.98 -10.16 59.58
CA LEU A 256 15.14 -10.02 61.02
C LEU A 256 15.09 -11.40 61.66
N MET A 257 16.25 -11.87 62.15
CA MET A 257 16.37 -13.05 63.00
C MET A 257 15.97 -12.63 64.43
N ASN A 258 14.67 -12.65 64.69
CA ASN A 258 14.07 -12.23 65.95
C ASN A 258 14.12 -13.35 67.01
N ARG A 259 13.91 -13.01 68.29
CA ARG A 259 14.08 -13.93 69.43
C ARG A 259 15.51 -14.41 69.63
N TRP A 260 16.50 -13.61 69.21
CA TRP A 260 17.91 -13.94 69.41
C TRP A 260 18.28 -13.99 70.90
N ASP A 261 17.44 -13.51 71.81
CA ASP A 261 17.58 -13.68 73.26
C ASP A 261 17.44 -15.14 73.73
N ALA A 262 16.88 -16.04 72.92
CA ALA A 262 16.81 -17.47 73.23
C ALA A 262 18.19 -18.15 73.25
N THR A 263 19.14 -17.66 72.44
CA THR A 263 20.50 -18.21 72.35
C THR A 263 21.35 -17.88 73.58
N ALA A 264 20.92 -16.92 74.41
CA ALA A 264 21.59 -16.59 75.66
C ALA A 264 21.60 -17.76 76.67
N ASN A 265 20.74 -18.76 76.48
CA ASN A 265 20.74 -19.97 77.29
C ASN A 265 21.85 -20.96 76.87
N GLU A 266 22.47 -20.80 75.70
CA GLU A 266 23.48 -21.69 75.11
C GLU A 266 24.68 -20.90 74.52
N PRO A 267 25.48 -20.22 75.35
CA PRO A 267 26.51 -19.28 74.90
C PRO A 267 27.61 -19.91 74.01
N GLU A 268 27.90 -21.20 74.19
CA GLU A 268 28.95 -21.91 73.43
C GLU A 268 28.62 -22.09 71.95
N MET A 269 27.34 -22.09 71.58
CA MET A 269 26.86 -22.36 70.21
C MET A 269 26.41 -21.09 69.47
N VAL A 270 26.43 -19.92 70.11
CA VAL A 270 25.90 -18.67 69.54
C VAL A 270 26.57 -18.31 68.22
N GLU A 271 27.90 -18.40 68.14
CA GLU A 271 28.65 -18.01 66.94
C GLU A 271 28.41 -18.96 65.76
N SER A 272 28.40 -20.28 66.02
CA SER A 272 28.16 -21.28 64.97
C SER A 272 26.73 -21.21 64.43
N VAL A 273 25.74 -21.00 65.31
CA VAL A 273 24.34 -20.81 64.95
C VAL A 273 24.17 -19.49 64.17
N LYS A 274 24.80 -18.41 64.61
CA LYS A 274 24.77 -17.12 63.90
C LYS A 274 25.33 -17.24 62.49
N GLN A 275 26.48 -17.89 62.34
CA GLN A 275 27.09 -18.13 61.03
C GLN A 275 26.19 -18.99 60.13
N GLN A 276 25.53 -20.02 60.69
CA GLN A 276 24.61 -20.86 59.95
C GLN A 276 23.38 -20.08 59.44
N HIS A 277 22.78 -19.23 60.28
CA HIS A 277 21.66 -18.37 59.87
C HIS A 277 22.07 -17.31 58.84
N LEU A 278 23.28 -16.75 59.00
CA LEU A 278 23.82 -15.78 58.07
C LEU A 278 24.03 -16.40 56.68
N GLU A 279 24.74 -17.54 56.59
CA GLU A 279 25.01 -18.18 55.28
C GLU A 279 23.72 -18.55 54.55
N ARG A 280 22.72 -19.10 55.26
CA ARG A 280 21.41 -19.43 54.66
C ARG A 280 20.63 -18.22 54.20
N GLY A 281 20.74 -17.09 54.88
CA GLY A 281 20.11 -15.84 54.44
C GLY A 281 20.84 -15.21 53.26
N LEU A 282 22.18 -15.32 53.21
CA LEU A 282 22.99 -14.87 52.08
C LEU A 282 22.71 -15.69 50.82
N GLU A 283 22.70 -17.01 50.93
CA GLU A 283 22.29 -17.91 49.83
C GLU A 283 20.90 -17.52 49.31
N PHE A 284 19.97 -17.22 50.21
CA PHE A 284 18.61 -16.86 49.82
C PHE A 284 18.49 -15.47 49.15
N LEU A 285 19.10 -14.42 49.69
CA LEU A 285 18.97 -13.06 49.14
C LEU A 285 19.84 -12.84 47.89
N CYS A 286 21.08 -13.35 47.90
CA CYS A 286 22.07 -13.10 46.86
C CYS A 286 22.01 -14.15 45.75
N ASP A 287 21.95 -15.42 46.13
CA ASP A 287 22.11 -16.53 45.18
C ASP A 287 20.76 -17.04 44.64
N GLU A 288 19.69 -17.03 45.43
CA GLU A 288 18.35 -17.44 44.97
C GLU A 288 17.53 -16.28 44.40
N LEU A 289 17.45 -15.13 45.11
CA LEU A 289 16.62 -13.99 44.69
C LEU A 289 17.37 -12.93 43.87
N HIS A 290 18.70 -12.95 43.88
CA HIS A 290 19.56 -12.00 43.15
C HIS A 290 19.24 -10.52 43.41
N LEU A 291 18.92 -10.17 44.66
CA LEU A 291 18.47 -8.81 45.01
C LEU A 291 19.62 -7.89 45.42
N CYS A 292 20.69 -8.44 46.01
CA CYS A 292 21.82 -7.65 46.50
C CYS A 292 23.11 -8.50 46.60
N ASP A 293 24.24 -7.82 46.75
CA ASP A 293 25.54 -8.45 46.97
C ASP A 293 25.69 -8.96 48.41
N ARG A 294 26.52 -10.00 48.62
CA ARG A 294 26.74 -10.62 49.94
C ARG A 294 27.18 -9.60 51.02
N LYS A 295 27.94 -8.57 50.64
CA LYS A 295 28.36 -7.50 51.55
C LYS A 295 27.19 -6.63 51.99
N GLU A 296 26.35 -6.18 51.05
CA GLU A 296 25.15 -5.39 51.36
C GLU A 296 24.18 -6.20 52.22
N ALA A 297 23.97 -7.48 51.88
CA ALA A 297 23.10 -8.37 52.62
C ALA A 297 23.52 -8.51 54.09
N THR A 298 24.82 -8.73 54.34
CA THR A 298 25.37 -8.91 55.70
C THR A 298 25.36 -7.61 56.51
N GLU A 299 25.74 -6.49 55.91
CA GLU A 299 25.94 -5.24 56.66
C GLU A 299 24.63 -4.50 56.91
N ASN A 300 23.69 -4.54 55.94
CA ASN A 300 22.56 -3.61 55.86
C ASN A 300 21.18 -4.27 55.71
N ARG A 301 21.07 -5.58 55.44
CA ARG A 301 19.75 -6.24 55.20
C ARG A 301 19.39 -7.30 56.24
N MET A 302 20.38 -7.95 56.87
CA MET A 302 20.18 -9.01 57.84
C MET A 302 20.55 -8.57 59.26
N PHE A 303 19.66 -8.79 60.23
CA PHE A 303 19.87 -8.37 61.62
C PHE A 303 19.44 -9.44 62.64
N PHE A 304 20.21 -9.59 63.73
CA PHE A 304 19.95 -10.55 64.80
C PHE A 304 19.44 -9.85 66.06
N ILE A 305 18.11 -9.86 66.25
CA ILE A 305 17.46 -8.95 67.18
C ILE A 305 16.64 -9.68 68.27
N SER A 306 16.38 -8.97 69.36
CA SER A 306 15.29 -9.31 70.28
C SER A 306 14.28 -8.16 70.35
N ALA A 307 13.18 -8.30 69.60
CA ALA A 307 12.10 -7.32 69.65
C ALA A 307 11.44 -7.24 71.04
N ARG A 308 11.45 -8.34 71.80
CA ARG A 308 10.92 -8.41 73.16
C ARG A 308 11.73 -7.51 74.09
N GLU A 309 13.05 -7.68 74.12
CA GLU A 309 13.94 -6.85 74.93
C GLU A 309 13.92 -5.38 74.49
N ALA A 310 13.88 -5.12 73.18
CA ALA A 310 13.76 -3.77 72.64
C ALA A 310 12.47 -3.06 73.07
N LEU A 311 11.33 -3.74 73.02
CA LEU A 311 10.04 -3.20 73.47
C LEU A 311 9.99 -3.03 74.99
N LEU A 312 10.52 -3.97 75.76
CA LEU A 312 10.63 -3.85 77.22
C LEU A 312 11.48 -2.63 77.60
N ASN A 313 12.64 -2.45 76.97
CA ASN A 313 13.53 -1.33 77.25
C ASN A 313 12.91 0.04 76.94
N ARG A 314 12.03 0.12 75.93
CA ARG A 314 11.33 1.37 75.56
C ARG A 314 10.18 1.70 76.51
N ASN A 315 9.53 0.68 77.07
CA ASN A 315 8.37 0.85 77.95
C ASN A 315 8.73 0.95 79.44
N THR A 316 9.99 0.68 79.80
CA THR A 316 10.45 0.73 81.20
C THR A 316 11.09 2.08 81.48
N ASP A 317 10.66 2.76 82.54
CA ASP A 317 11.27 4.02 82.97
C ASP A 317 12.70 3.77 83.50
N PRO A 318 13.75 4.48 83.04
CA PRO A 318 15.14 4.20 83.39
C PRO A 318 15.49 4.40 84.88
N THR A 319 14.57 4.97 85.67
CA THR A 319 14.81 5.39 87.06
C THR A 319 14.21 4.46 88.13
N THR A 320 13.31 3.54 87.79
CA THR A 320 12.44 2.87 88.80
C THR A 320 12.40 1.34 88.79
N SER A 321 13.10 0.62 87.90
CA SER A 321 13.04 -0.86 87.90
C SER A 321 14.41 -1.56 87.93
N PRO A 322 14.57 -2.63 88.76
CA PRO A 322 15.72 -3.51 88.69
C PRO A 322 15.71 -4.31 87.37
N ARG A 323 16.90 -4.72 86.92
CA ARG A 323 17.20 -5.41 85.63
C ARG A 323 16.53 -6.80 85.44
N SER A 324 15.47 -7.13 86.16
CA SER A 324 14.77 -8.41 86.10
C SER A 324 13.93 -8.51 84.83
N GLY A 325 14.46 -9.16 83.80
CA GLY A 325 13.76 -9.39 82.52
C GLY A 325 14.66 -9.47 81.29
N TYR A 326 15.95 -9.14 81.43
CA TYR A 326 16.94 -9.20 80.35
C TYR A 326 17.85 -10.42 80.50
N ASN A 327 18.14 -11.08 79.38
CA ASN A 327 19.11 -12.16 79.34
C ASN A 327 20.55 -11.59 79.17
N GLU A 328 21.57 -12.41 79.40
CA GLU A 328 22.95 -12.04 79.11
C GLU A 328 23.11 -11.61 77.64
N GLY A 329 23.96 -10.62 77.37
CA GLY A 329 24.16 -10.05 76.03
C GLY A 329 23.03 -9.12 75.52
N TYR A 330 22.02 -8.77 76.32
CA TYR A 330 20.89 -7.93 75.86
C TYR A 330 21.32 -6.57 75.29
N LYS A 331 22.42 -5.98 75.79
CA LYS A 331 22.93 -4.70 75.29
C LYS A 331 23.35 -4.78 73.83
N GLU A 332 23.99 -5.88 73.42
CA GLU A 332 24.40 -6.10 72.03
C GLU A 332 23.17 -6.25 71.13
N ARG A 333 22.16 -6.98 71.60
CA ARG A 333 20.88 -7.13 70.87
C ARG A 333 20.12 -5.81 70.75
N LEU A 334 20.18 -4.93 71.75
CA LEU A 334 19.61 -3.58 71.68
C LEU A 334 20.38 -2.67 70.71
N VAL A 335 21.71 -2.78 70.66
CA VAL A 335 22.54 -2.08 69.67
C VAL A 335 22.21 -2.57 68.26
N GLU A 336 22.09 -3.88 68.06
CA GLU A 336 21.72 -4.48 66.78
C GLU A 336 20.31 -4.06 66.33
N PHE A 337 19.34 -4.02 67.26
CA PHE A 337 18.00 -3.48 66.95
C PHE A 337 18.06 -2.00 66.56
N SER A 338 18.89 -1.20 67.23
CA SER A 338 19.09 0.22 66.89
C SER A 338 19.78 0.38 65.53
N LYS A 339 20.70 -0.53 65.19
CA LYS A 339 21.35 -0.59 63.87
C LYS A 339 20.33 -0.92 62.78
N PHE A 340 19.46 -1.90 63.01
CA PHE A 340 18.33 -2.19 62.13
C PHE A 340 17.45 -0.96 61.95
N GLU A 341 17.02 -0.30 63.03
CA GLU A 341 16.21 0.92 62.91
C GLU A 341 16.93 2.02 62.13
N HIS A 342 18.23 2.19 62.35
CA HIS A 342 19.00 3.19 61.62
C HIS A 342 19.06 2.88 60.11
N GLU A 343 19.35 1.64 59.72
CA GLU A 343 19.40 1.25 58.30
C GLU A 343 18.01 1.21 57.67
N PHE A 344 16.97 0.81 58.42
CA PHE A 344 15.58 0.89 58.01
C PHE A 344 15.16 2.34 57.79
N GLU A 345 15.41 3.22 58.76
CA GLU A 345 15.15 4.64 58.66
C GLU A 345 15.92 5.26 57.51
N LYS A 346 17.20 4.92 57.32
CA LYS A 346 18.00 5.38 56.18
C LYS A 346 17.41 4.91 54.85
N CYS A 347 16.95 3.67 54.77
CA CYS A 347 16.27 3.11 53.59
C CYS A 347 14.97 3.84 53.26
N ILE A 348 14.22 4.30 54.27
CA ILE A 348 12.97 5.07 54.06
C ILE A 348 13.17 6.60 54.06
N SER A 349 14.33 7.14 54.47
CA SER A 349 14.56 8.60 54.65
C SER A 349 15.70 9.20 53.82
N LYS A 350 16.90 8.59 53.79
CA LYS A 350 18.10 9.19 53.18
C LYS A 350 18.01 9.22 51.65
N THR A 351 17.18 8.35 51.09
CA THR A 351 17.00 8.15 49.64
C THR A 351 15.57 7.70 49.31
N ALA A 352 14.54 8.11 50.06
CA ALA A 352 13.14 7.73 49.81
C ALA A 352 12.73 7.87 48.32
N VAL A 353 13.24 8.93 47.69
CA VAL A 353 13.10 9.22 46.25
C VAL A 353 13.79 8.16 45.38
N GLN A 354 15.02 7.76 45.71
CA GLN A 354 15.75 6.73 44.98
C GLN A 354 15.16 5.34 45.24
N THR A 355 14.92 4.98 46.50
CA THR A 355 14.27 3.71 46.88
C THR A 355 12.91 3.51 46.21
N LYS A 356 12.11 4.58 46.07
CA LYS A 356 10.79 4.51 45.43
C LYS A 356 10.82 4.65 43.91
N PHE A 357 11.65 5.54 43.35
CA PHE A 357 11.57 5.91 41.93
C PHE A 357 12.71 5.40 41.05
N GLU A 358 13.83 4.93 41.60
CA GLU A 358 14.99 4.47 40.81
C GLU A 358 14.63 3.31 39.89
N GLN A 359 14.01 2.26 40.46
CA GLN A 359 13.58 1.09 39.70
C GLN A 359 12.57 1.45 38.60
N HIS A 360 11.58 2.28 38.95
CA HIS A 360 10.60 2.76 37.98
C HIS A 360 11.27 3.59 36.87
N THR A 361 12.21 4.48 37.22
CA THR A 361 12.97 5.29 36.25
C THR A 361 13.77 4.40 35.30
N ASN A 362 14.48 3.40 35.82
CA ASN A 362 15.24 2.45 34.99
C ASN A 362 14.32 1.65 34.06
N ARG A 363 13.18 1.17 34.58
CA ARG A 363 12.19 0.48 33.77
C ARG A 363 11.57 1.37 32.69
N GLY A 364 11.33 2.64 33.01
CA GLY A 364 10.89 3.65 32.05
C GLY A 364 11.90 3.84 30.91
N LYS A 365 13.21 3.88 31.23
CA LYS A 365 14.28 3.96 30.23
C LYS A 365 14.30 2.74 29.32
N GLU A 366 14.23 1.53 29.88
CA GLU A 366 14.18 0.28 29.09
C GLU A 366 13.00 0.27 28.11
N ILE A 367 11.81 0.67 28.57
CA ILE A 367 10.59 0.74 27.74
C ILE A 367 10.78 1.72 26.58
N ILE A 368 11.31 2.92 26.86
CA ILE A 368 11.53 3.94 25.82
C ILE A 368 12.60 3.48 24.84
N THR A 369 13.73 2.94 25.32
CA THR A 369 14.80 2.43 24.46
C THR A 369 14.27 1.36 23.51
N LEU A 370 13.56 0.36 24.02
CA LEU A 370 12.97 -0.71 23.21
C LEU A 370 12.00 -0.17 22.14
N LEU A 371 11.14 0.80 22.52
CA LEU A 371 10.19 1.41 21.58
C LEU A 371 10.90 2.27 20.53
N CYS A 372 11.84 3.12 20.94
CA CYS A 372 12.63 3.95 20.03
C CYS A 372 13.40 3.10 19.03
N GLU A 373 14.11 2.06 19.48
CA GLU A 373 14.82 1.13 18.60
C GLU A 373 13.88 0.45 17.60
N THR A 374 12.71 0.01 18.06
CA THR A 374 11.72 -0.62 17.17
C THR A 374 11.23 0.36 16.12
N ILE A 375 10.90 1.60 16.50
CA ILE A 375 10.41 2.63 15.58
C ILE A 375 11.50 3.03 14.59
N VAL A 376 12.75 3.20 15.03
CA VAL A 376 13.89 3.47 14.15
C VAL A 376 14.08 2.36 13.13
N ASN A 377 14.00 1.10 13.57
CA ASN A 377 14.09 -0.05 12.65
C ASN A 377 12.95 -0.05 11.62
N MET A 378 11.73 0.29 12.02
CA MET A 378 10.61 0.43 11.08
C MET A 378 10.81 1.57 10.07
N ILE A 379 11.29 2.73 10.53
CA ILE A 379 11.59 3.88 9.67
C ILE A 379 12.65 3.48 8.64
N ASN A 380 13.73 2.84 9.07
CA ASN A 380 14.81 2.41 8.18
C ASN A 380 14.32 1.41 7.14
N LYS A 381 13.56 0.38 7.54
CA LYS A 381 12.96 -0.57 6.60
C LYS A 381 12.00 0.11 5.61
N SER A 382 11.14 1.01 6.10
CA SER A 382 10.22 1.76 5.25
C SER A 382 10.96 2.64 4.25
N GLN A 383 12.11 3.20 4.65
CA GLN A 383 12.98 3.99 3.78
C GLN A 383 13.61 3.12 2.69
N THR A 384 14.08 1.92 3.02
CA THR A 384 14.63 0.96 2.03
C THR A 384 13.57 0.56 1.01
N ILE A 385 12.38 0.13 1.45
CA ILE A 385 11.29 -0.26 0.55
C ILE A 385 10.89 0.93 -0.34
N LYS A 386 10.80 2.13 0.24
CA LYS A 386 10.51 3.34 -0.55
C LYS A 386 11.55 3.56 -1.65
N GLN A 387 12.83 3.37 -1.35
CA GLN A 387 13.89 3.52 -2.34
C GLN A 387 13.76 2.48 -3.47
N GLU A 388 13.49 1.22 -3.12
CA GLU A 388 13.22 0.16 -4.11
C GLU A 388 12.02 0.49 -5.00
N CYS A 389 10.92 0.98 -4.41
CA CYS A 389 9.74 1.42 -5.19
C CYS A 389 10.06 2.64 -6.08
N GLN A 390 10.92 3.56 -5.63
CA GLN A 390 11.36 4.70 -6.44
C GLN A 390 12.23 4.26 -7.63
N GLU A 391 13.13 3.31 -7.44
CA GLU A 391 13.94 2.73 -8.52
C GLU A 391 13.05 2.04 -9.56
N LYS A 392 12.08 1.22 -9.12
CA LYS A 392 11.08 0.60 -9.99
C LYS A 392 10.20 1.61 -10.72
N LEU A 393 9.85 2.72 -10.05
CA LEU A 393 9.05 3.78 -10.67
C LEU A 393 9.81 4.41 -11.85
N ILE A 394 11.10 4.72 -11.66
CA ILE A 394 11.95 5.28 -12.72
C ILE A 394 12.05 4.29 -13.88
N GLU A 395 12.30 3.01 -13.61
CA GLU A 395 12.36 1.95 -14.62
C GLU A 395 11.05 1.85 -15.43
N MET A 396 9.89 1.89 -14.76
CA MET A 396 8.58 1.83 -15.44
C MET A 396 8.27 3.11 -16.23
N GLU A 397 8.65 4.29 -15.73
CA GLU A 397 8.50 5.56 -16.45
C GLU A 397 9.36 5.59 -17.73
N GLU A 398 10.61 5.13 -17.65
CA GLU A 398 11.48 4.98 -18.83
C GLU A 398 10.90 3.98 -19.84
N LYS A 399 10.37 2.84 -19.35
CA LYS A 399 9.70 1.85 -20.20
C LYS A 399 8.46 2.42 -20.89
N ASN A 400 7.66 3.23 -20.19
CA ASN A 400 6.49 3.89 -20.77
C ASN A 400 6.88 4.88 -21.88
N ILE A 401 7.91 5.70 -21.65
CA ILE A 401 8.44 6.64 -22.66
C ILE A 401 8.94 5.87 -23.89
N PHE A 402 9.68 4.78 -23.68
CA PHE A 402 10.17 3.91 -24.74
C PHE A 402 9.01 3.32 -25.57
N LEU A 403 8.01 2.73 -24.91
CA LEU A 403 6.84 2.15 -25.58
C LEU A 403 6.02 3.19 -26.33
N GLU A 404 5.88 4.40 -25.79
CA GLU A 404 5.19 5.50 -26.46
C GLU A 404 5.91 5.94 -27.74
N HIS A 405 7.24 6.03 -27.69
CA HIS A 405 8.06 6.31 -28.87
C HIS A 405 7.94 5.19 -29.92
N GLU A 406 8.08 3.93 -29.53
CA GLU A 406 7.97 2.78 -30.44
C GLU A 406 6.58 2.66 -31.06
N LEU A 407 5.52 2.87 -30.28
CA LEU A 407 4.14 2.88 -30.76
C LEU A 407 3.93 3.94 -31.85
N ARG A 408 4.47 5.14 -31.65
CA ARG A 408 4.39 6.23 -32.63
C ARG A 408 5.18 5.91 -33.90
N SER A 409 6.44 5.50 -33.74
CA SER A 409 7.34 5.09 -34.84
C SER A 409 6.73 3.97 -35.70
N MET A 410 6.21 2.94 -35.06
CA MET A 410 5.57 1.82 -35.73
C MET A 410 4.27 2.24 -36.43
N THR A 411 3.47 3.11 -35.82
CA THR A 411 2.24 3.64 -36.44
C THR A 411 2.53 4.43 -37.71
N ASP A 412 3.54 5.30 -37.69
CA ASP A 412 3.92 6.08 -38.86
C ASP A 412 4.50 5.18 -39.96
N SER A 413 5.36 4.23 -39.58
CA SER A 413 5.92 3.25 -40.52
C SER A 413 4.85 2.36 -41.16
N ALA A 414 3.85 1.91 -40.39
CA ALA A 414 2.76 1.08 -40.91
C ALA A 414 1.85 1.87 -41.85
N LYS A 415 1.49 3.11 -41.50
CA LYS A 415 0.70 3.99 -42.39
C LYS A 415 1.37 4.18 -43.74
N GLU A 416 2.68 4.45 -43.75
CA GLU A 416 3.42 4.65 -44.99
C GLU A 416 3.49 3.37 -45.83
N ARG A 417 3.70 2.22 -45.19
CA ARG A 417 3.72 0.92 -45.88
C ARG A 417 2.36 0.57 -46.48
N ILE A 418 1.27 0.79 -45.74
CA ILE A 418 -0.11 0.60 -46.21
C ILE A 418 -0.39 1.52 -47.40
N ARG A 419 0.04 2.79 -47.34
CA ARG A 419 -0.10 3.75 -48.45
C ARG A 419 0.60 3.26 -49.71
N HIS A 420 1.86 2.84 -49.60
CA HIS A 420 2.62 2.31 -50.72
C HIS A 420 1.97 1.09 -51.37
N VAL A 421 1.55 0.11 -50.57
CA VAL A 421 0.90 -1.11 -51.09
C VAL A 421 -0.43 -0.77 -51.75
N SER A 422 -1.21 0.14 -51.17
CA SER A 422 -2.47 0.63 -51.73
C SER A 422 -2.27 1.30 -53.10
N GLU A 423 -1.24 2.15 -53.25
CA GLU A 423 -0.87 2.77 -54.53
C GLU A 423 -0.39 1.74 -55.57
N ASP A 424 0.36 0.72 -55.14
CA ASP A 424 0.81 -0.36 -56.01
C ASP A 424 -0.37 -1.22 -56.50
N VAL A 425 -1.36 -1.49 -55.62
CA VAL A 425 -2.62 -2.15 -56.00
C VAL A 425 -3.36 -1.31 -57.03
N TYR A 426 -3.50 0.00 -56.80
CA TYR A 426 -4.14 0.90 -57.76
C TYR A 426 -3.51 0.78 -59.15
N LYS A 427 -2.18 0.92 -59.23
CA LYS A 427 -1.44 0.85 -60.51
C LYS A 427 -1.59 -0.51 -61.18
N ARG A 428 -1.46 -1.61 -60.43
CA ARG A 428 -1.57 -2.98 -60.98
C ARG A 428 -2.97 -3.31 -61.48
N VAL A 429 -4.01 -2.92 -60.75
CA VAL A 429 -5.41 -3.10 -61.17
C VAL A 429 -5.68 -2.29 -62.43
N ALA A 430 -5.28 -1.01 -62.45
CA ALA A 430 -5.46 -0.14 -63.61
C ALA A 430 -4.73 -0.66 -64.86
N GLN A 431 -3.49 -1.14 -64.72
CA GLN A 431 -2.71 -1.73 -65.81
C GLN A 431 -3.35 -3.01 -66.34
N THR A 432 -3.72 -3.94 -65.44
CA THR A 432 -4.31 -5.23 -65.83
C THR A 432 -5.66 -5.03 -66.50
N LEU A 433 -6.52 -4.16 -65.96
CA LEU A 433 -7.81 -3.83 -66.54
C LEU A 433 -7.65 -3.17 -67.92
N ASN A 434 -6.70 -2.25 -68.09
CA ASN A 434 -6.41 -1.68 -69.41
C ASN A 434 -5.92 -2.73 -70.43
N ASP A 435 -5.12 -3.70 -70.00
CA ASP A 435 -4.64 -4.77 -70.87
C ASP A 435 -5.75 -5.77 -71.24
N GLU A 436 -6.67 -6.07 -70.32
CA GLU A 436 -7.87 -6.85 -70.62
C GLU A 436 -8.83 -6.08 -71.54
N ILE A 437 -9.01 -4.77 -71.35
CA ILE A 437 -9.80 -3.92 -72.26
C ILE A 437 -9.23 -3.94 -73.68
N LYS A 438 -7.90 -3.91 -73.85
CA LYS A 438 -7.28 -4.03 -75.19
C LYS A 438 -7.55 -5.38 -75.86
N ARG A 439 -7.79 -6.44 -75.07
CA ARG A 439 -8.07 -7.81 -75.54
C ARG A 439 -9.58 -8.12 -75.56
N LEU A 440 -10.42 -7.13 -75.25
CA LEU A 440 -11.86 -7.31 -75.10
C LEU A 440 -12.52 -7.89 -76.37
N TYR A 441 -12.02 -7.50 -77.55
CA TYR A 441 -12.51 -8.05 -78.82
C TYR A 441 -12.30 -9.58 -78.93
N THR A 442 -11.10 -10.07 -78.59
CA THR A 442 -10.80 -11.51 -78.59
C THR A 442 -11.64 -12.26 -77.57
N LEU A 443 -11.86 -11.66 -76.41
CA LEU A 443 -12.75 -12.20 -75.38
C LEU A 443 -14.19 -12.31 -75.93
N ILE A 444 -14.74 -11.25 -76.52
CA ILE A 444 -16.10 -11.25 -77.10
C ILE A 444 -16.26 -12.28 -78.24
N GLU A 445 -15.19 -12.62 -78.98
CA GLU A 445 -15.24 -13.68 -80.00
C GLU A 445 -15.49 -15.07 -79.40
N GLU A 446 -15.01 -15.34 -78.18
CA GLU A 446 -15.22 -16.62 -77.45
C GLU A 446 -16.68 -16.82 -76.97
N PHE A 447 -17.54 -15.80 -77.10
CA PHE A 447 -18.94 -15.91 -76.72
C PHE A 447 -19.74 -16.78 -77.71
N ASP A 448 -20.08 -17.99 -77.28
CA ASP A 448 -20.78 -19.01 -78.08
C ASP A 448 -22.29 -19.03 -77.76
N ARG A 449 -23.02 -18.04 -78.27
CA ARG A 449 -24.49 -17.98 -78.22
C ARG A 449 -25.02 -17.85 -79.65
N PRO A 450 -26.03 -18.64 -80.07
CA PRO A 450 -26.56 -18.56 -81.42
C PRO A 450 -27.12 -17.16 -81.72
N PHE A 451 -26.65 -16.55 -82.80
CA PHE A 451 -27.05 -15.22 -83.23
C PHE A 451 -28.28 -15.25 -84.15
N THR A 452 -29.31 -14.49 -83.78
CA THR A 452 -30.55 -14.32 -84.54
C THR A 452 -30.83 -12.85 -84.77
N SER A 453 -31.09 -12.46 -86.02
CA SER A 453 -31.38 -11.08 -86.42
C SER A 453 -32.83 -10.63 -86.10
N GLU A 454 -33.52 -11.34 -85.19
CA GLU A 454 -34.91 -11.06 -84.82
C GLU A 454 -34.98 -9.96 -83.77
N ARG A 455 -35.84 -8.95 -84.00
CA ARG A 455 -35.95 -7.73 -83.17
C ARG A 455 -36.22 -8.01 -81.68
N ASN A 456 -36.88 -9.13 -81.36
CA ASN A 456 -37.21 -9.50 -79.99
C ASN A 456 -36.10 -10.28 -79.27
N GLN A 457 -35.15 -10.87 -80.01
CA GLN A 457 -34.09 -11.72 -79.45
C GLN A 457 -32.77 -10.96 -79.22
N ILE A 458 -32.58 -9.82 -79.87
CA ILE A 458 -31.38 -8.97 -79.73
C ILE A 458 -31.20 -8.41 -78.31
N PRO A 459 -32.24 -7.91 -77.60
CA PRO A 459 -32.08 -7.45 -76.22
C PRO A 459 -31.62 -8.56 -75.25
N LEU A 460 -32.14 -9.78 -75.42
CA LEU A 460 -31.73 -10.95 -74.64
C LEU A 460 -30.28 -11.35 -74.95
N TYR A 461 -29.87 -11.26 -76.21
CA TYR A 461 -28.48 -11.48 -76.62
C TYR A 461 -27.52 -10.45 -75.99
N LYS A 462 -27.91 -9.16 -75.96
CA LYS A 462 -27.15 -8.10 -75.28
C LYS A 462 -27.01 -8.35 -73.78
N GLN A 463 -28.11 -8.68 -73.11
CA GLN A 463 -28.09 -8.95 -71.66
C GLN A 463 -27.15 -10.10 -71.31
N ASP A 464 -27.22 -11.21 -72.04
CA ASP A 464 -26.33 -12.35 -71.84
C ASP A 464 -24.87 -11.98 -72.16
N LEU A 465 -24.63 -11.17 -73.18
CA LEU A 465 -23.28 -10.69 -73.53
C LEU A 465 -22.70 -9.73 -72.48
N HIS A 466 -23.50 -8.81 -71.92
CA HIS A 466 -23.07 -7.93 -70.83
C HIS A 466 -22.64 -8.74 -69.61
N ARG A 467 -23.48 -9.70 -69.20
CA ARG A 467 -23.20 -10.59 -68.06
C ARG A 467 -21.96 -11.45 -68.31
N TRP A 468 -21.84 -12.03 -69.51
CA TRP A 468 -20.70 -12.85 -69.88
C TRP A 468 -19.39 -12.07 -69.85
N VAL A 469 -19.39 -10.85 -70.41
CA VAL A 469 -18.21 -9.98 -70.37
C VAL A 469 -17.86 -9.57 -68.94
N GLU A 470 -18.84 -9.24 -68.10
CA GLU A 470 -18.63 -8.90 -66.69
C GLU A 470 -18.00 -10.06 -65.91
N GLU A 471 -18.59 -11.25 -66.01
CA GLU A 471 -18.09 -12.46 -65.32
C GLU A 471 -16.68 -12.84 -65.79
N ARG A 472 -16.43 -12.81 -67.10
CA ARG A 472 -15.14 -13.21 -67.67
C ARG A 472 -14.04 -12.20 -67.38
N LEU A 473 -14.33 -10.90 -67.51
CA LEU A 473 -13.39 -9.82 -67.21
C LEU A 473 -13.07 -9.79 -65.72
N GLY A 474 -14.08 -9.93 -64.85
CA GLY A 474 -13.91 -10.04 -63.41
C GLY A 474 -13.05 -11.24 -63.00
N SER A 475 -13.33 -12.42 -63.58
CA SER A 475 -12.55 -13.64 -63.32
C SER A 475 -11.10 -13.53 -63.80
N ASN A 476 -10.85 -12.97 -64.99
CA ASN A 476 -9.50 -12.77 -65.52
C ASN A 476 -8.69 -11.81 -64.64
N LEU A 477 -9.30 -10.70 -64.20
CA LEU A 477 -8.66 -9.75 -63.29
C LEU A 477 -8.33 -10.41 -61.96
N GLN A 478 -9.29 -11.12 -61.38
CA GLN A 478 -9.10 -11.83 -60.13
C GLN A 478 -7.95 -12.83 -60.26
N ASN A 479 -7.95 -13.71 -61.27
CA ASN A 479 -6.92 -14.74 -61.45
C ASN A 479 -5.52 -14.14 -61.69
N ARG A 480 -5.40 -13.08 -62.49
CA ARG A 480 -4.10 -12.44 -62.79
C ARG A 480 -3.52 -11.69 -61.60
N LEU A 481 -4.38 -11.10 -60.77
CA LEU A 481 -3.95 -10.26 -59.65
C LEU A 481 -3.89 -11.00 -58.32
N HIS A 482 -4.59 -12.13 -58.17
CA HIS A 482 -4.75 -12.84 -56.89
C HIS A 482 -3.41 -13.15 -56.22
N THR A 483 -2.51 -13.87 -56.90
CA THR A 483 -1.20 -14.24 -56.33
C THR A 483 -0.33 -13.03 -55.99
N ALA A 484 -0.33 -12.02 -56.87
CA ALA A 484 0.51 -10.84 -56.70
C ALA A 484 0.03 -9.93 -55.55
N LEU A 485 -1.28 -9.82 -55.36
CA LEU A 485 -1.90 -9.09 -54.26
C LEU A 485 -1.76 -9.85 -52.94
N HIS A 486 -2.00 -11.17 -52.94
CA HIS A 486 -1.87 -12.01 -51.76
C HIS A 486 -0.44 -11.96 -51.20
N ASN A 487 0.57 -12.13 -52.05
CA ASN A 487 1.97 -12.02 -51.64
C ASN A 487 2.32 -10.63 -51.07
N SER A 488 1.74 -9.56 -51.63
CA SER A 488 1.95 -8.19 -51.15
C SER A 488 1.30 -7.97 -49.78
N LEU A 489 0.08 -8.48 -49.57
CA LEU A 489 -0.63 -8.42 -48.31
C LEU A 489 0.09 -9.22 -47.22
N ASP A 490 0.50 -10.45 -47.53
CA ASP A 490 1.21 -11.33 -46.59
C ASP A 490 2.54 -10.75 -46.13
N THR A 491 3.27 -10.09 -47.04
CA THR A 491 4.52 -9.41 -46.70
C THR A 491 4.27 -8.32 -45.65
N VAL A 492 3.24 -7.48 -45.85
CA VAL A 492 2.89 -6.40 -44.92
C VAL A 492 2.36 -6.96 -43.59
N HIS A 493 1.50 -7.98 -43.63
CA HIS A 493 1.00 -8.65 -42.43
C HIS A 493 2.16 -9.20 -41.57
N LYS A 494 3.14 -9.85 -42.20
CA LYS A 494 4.32 -10.39 -41.52
C LYS A 494 5.21 -9.28 -40.95
N GLU A 495 5.46 -8.22 -41.71
CA GLU A 495 6.24 -7.06 -41.24
C GLU A 495 5.59 -6.38 -40.03
N ILE A 496 4.28 -6.11 -40.09
CA ILE A 496 3.53 -5.52 -38.97
C ILE A 496 3.59 -6.44 -37.74
N LYS A 497 3.38 -7.74 -37.95
CA LYS A 497 3.37 -8.73 -36.87
C LYS A 497 4.72 -8.83 -36.17
N GLU A 498 5.80 -8.96 -36.92
CA GLU A 498 7.15 -9.06 -36.36
C GLU A 498 7.54 -7.77 -35.62
N ARG A 499 7.19 -6.59 -36.17
CA ARG A 499 7.49 -5.32 -35.52
C ARG A 499 6.71 -5.12 -34.21
N VAL A 500 5.43 -5.51 -34.17
CA VAL A 500 4.67 -5.49 -32.91
C VAL A 500 5.30 -6.45 -31.88
N LYS A 501 5.69 -7.66 -32.28
CA LYS A 501 6.32 -8.63 -31.37
C LYS A 501 7.63 -8.13 -30.77
N THR A 502 8.44 -7.40 -31.53
CA THR A 502 9.70 -6.85 -31.02
C THR A 502 9.50 -5.80 -29.93
N VAL A 503 8.36 -5.09 -29.95
CA VAL A 503 8.03 -4.04 -28.98
C VAL A 503 7.41 -4.61 -27.69
N LEU A 504 6.65 -5.69 -27.79
CA LEU A 504 6.04 -6.36 -26.63
C LEU A 504 7.11 -7.01 -25.75
N THR A 505 7.05 -6.79 -24.44
CA THR A 505 8.01 -7.39 -23.49
C THR A 505 7.49 -8.69 -22.86
N THR A 506 6.18 -8.88 -22.82
CA THR A 506 5.54 -10.06 -22.22
C THR A 506 5.40 -11.21 -23.22
N ASN A 507 5.89 -12.41 -22.86
CA ASN A 507 5.81 -13.59 -23.72
C ASN A 507 4.36 -14.06 -23.99
N GLU A 508 3.45 -13.90 -23.03
CA GLU A 508 2.02 -14.21 -23.22
C GLU A 508 1.41 -13.36 -24.35
N ARG A 509 1.64 -12.04 -24.31
CA ARG A 509 1.15 -11.11 -25.34
C ARG A 509 1.74 -11.38 -26.72
N ARG A 510 3.00 -11.83 -26.79
CA ARG A 510 3.62 -12.25 -28.05
C ARG A 510 2.90 -13.47 -28.64
N SER A 511 2.47 -14.41 -27.80
CA SER A 511 1.66 -15.57 -28.21
C SER A 511 0.25 -15.15 -28.65
N ASP A 512 -0.36 -14.16 -28.00
CA ASP A 512 -1.68 -13.65 -28.41
C ASP A 512 -1.64 -13.00 -29.80
N VAL A 513 -0.60 -12.22 -30.09
CA VAL A 513 -0.37 -11.67 -31.44
C VAL A 513 -0.15 -12.79 -32.46
N ASP A 514 0.39 -13.93 -32.04
CA ASP A 514 0.54 -15.09 -32.92
C ASP A 514 -0.79 -15.72 -33.34
N SER A 515 -1.80 -15.65 -32.47
CA SER A 515 -3.15 -16.16 -32.72
C SER A 515 -3.96 -15.29 -33.71
N ILE A 516 -3.50 -14.07 -34.00
CA ILE A 516 -4.13 -13.20 -34.99
C ILE A 516 -3.83 -13.76 -36.39
N VAL A 517 -4.80 -14.46 -36.96
CA VAL A 517 -4.74 -14.96 -38.33
C VAL A 517 -5.34 -13.90 -39.26
N PRO A 518 -4.60 -13.42 -40.29
CA PRO A 518 -5.18 -12.59 -41.34
C PRO A 518 -6.39 -13.30 -41.96
N ARG A 519 -7.41 -12.56 -42.41
CA ARG A 519 -8.56 -13.20 -43.07
C ARG A 519 -8.11 -13.97 -44.30
N SER A 520 -8.13 -15.30 -44.23
CA SER A 520 -7.63 -16.22 -45.26
C SER A 520 -8.37 -16.14 -46.60
N ASN A 521 -9.51 -15.43 -46.64
CA ASN A 521 -10.40 -15.34 -47.81
C ASN A 521 -10.60 -13.90 -48.32
N PHE A 522 -9.70 -12.95 -48.02
CA PHE A 522 -9.83 -11.60 -48.56
C PHE A 522 -9.68 -11.62 -50.10
N THR A 523 -10.80 -11.42 -50.80
CA THR A 523 -10.86 -11.28 -52.26
C THR A 523 -11.39 -9.91 -52.62
N ILE A 524 -10.66 -9.18 -53.46
CA ILE A 524 -11.10 -7.86 -53.94
C ILE A 524 -12.34 -8.02 -54.82
N SER A 525 -13.39 -7.28 -54.52
CA SER A 525 -14.58 -7.19 -55.38
C SER A 525 -14.36 -6.12 -56.44
N TYR A 526 -14.15 -6.56 -57.68
CA TYR A 526 -14.08 -5.71 -58.87
C TYR A 526 -15.49 -5.50 -59.41
N ARG A 527 -16.21 -4.49 -58.92
CA ARG A 527 -17.58 -4.18 -59.40
C ARG A 527 -17.52 -3.60 -60.82
N LEU A 528 -17.73 -4.45 -61.82
CA LEU A 528 -17.71 -4.10 -63.25
C LEU A 528 -19.12 -4.19 -63.82
N ASP A 529 -20.00 -3.27 -63.47
CA ASP A 529 -21.42 -3.31 -63.90
C ASP A 529 -21.57 -3.02 -65.39
N CYS A 530 -21.35 -4.05 -66.21
CA CYS A 530 -21.36 -3.94 -67.67
C CYS A 530 -22.79 -3.74 -68.18
N SER A 531 -23.77 -4.23 -67.43
CA SER A 531 -25.20 -4.13 -67.75
C SER A 531 -25.67 -2.68 -67.78
N ASN A 532 -25.30 -1.87 -66.78
CA ASN A 532 -25.62 -0.45 -66.75
C ASN A 532 -24.68 0.36 -67.65
N LEU A 533 -23.39 0.03 -67.66
CA LEU A 533 -22.38 0.76 -68.44
C LEU A 533 -22.64 0.70 -69.95
N CYS A 534 -23.18 -0.43 -70.44
CA CYS A 534 -23.41 -0.67 -71.85
C CYS A 534 -24.90 -0.64 -72.27
N SER A 535 -25.81 -0.22 -71.38
CA SER A 535 -27.26 -0.18 -71.61
C SER A 535 -27.68 0.65 -72.83
N ASP A 536 -27.00 1.77 -73.07
CA ASP A 536 -27.26 2.69 -74.21
C ASP A 536 -26.68 2.19 -75.56
N PHE A 537 -26.14 0.97 -75.62
CA PHE A 537 -25.55 0.44 -76.85
C PHE A 537 -26.64 0.19 -77.91
N HIS A 538 -26.48 0.79 -79.09
CA HIS A 538 -27.35 0.59 -80.25
C HIS A 538 -26.57 -0.09 -81.38
N GLU A 539 -27.15 -1.15 -81.93
CA GLU A 539 -26.55 -1.98 -82.97
C GLU A 539 -26.88 -1.47 -84.38
N ASP A 540 -25.89 -1.45 -85.26
CA ASP A 540 -26.07 -1.16 -86.68
C ASP A 540 -25.74 -2.42 -87.51
N ILE A 541 -26.74 -3.27 -87.69
CA ILE A 541 -26.64 -4.57 -88.39
C ILE A 541 -27.24 -4.48 -89.81
N GLN A 542 -27.60 -3.29 -90.27
CA GLN A 542 -28.16 -3.10 -91.61
C GLN A 542 -27.07 -3.29 -92.66
N PHE A 543 -27.40 -3.99 -93.74
CA PHE A 543 -26.48 -4.16 -94.86
C PHE A 543 -26.18 -2.79 -95.49
N LYS A 544 -24.94 -2.33 -95.35
CA LYS A 544 -24.41 -1.14 -96.02
C LYS A 544 -23.35 -1.58 -97.02
N PHE A 545 -23.55 -1.23 -98.29
CA PHE A 545 -22.57 -1.56 -99.33
C PHE A 545 -21.30 -0.74 -99.13
N SER A 546 -20.12 -1.36 -99.15
CA SER A 546 -18.86 -0.70 -98.80
C SER A 546 -18.51 0.47 -99.72
N LEU A 547 -18.91 0.39 -101.00
CA LEU A 547 -18.76 1.43 -102.03
C LEU A 547 -20.08 2.19 -102.29
N GLY A 548 -20.98 2.21 -101.32
CA GLY A 548 -22.16 3.08 -101.34
C GLY A 548 -21.78 4.56 -101.21
N LEU A 549 -22.58 5.45 -101.79
CA LEU A 549 -22.33 6.90 -101.70
C LEU A 549 -22.31 7.41 -100.24
N THR A 550 -23.11 6.81 -99.36
CA THR A 550 -23.17 7.13 -97.93
C THR A 550 -21.93 6.64 -97.15
N SER A 551 -21.43 5.43 -97.43
CA SER A 551 -20.25 4.87 -96.77
C SER A 551 -18.94 5.52 -97.24
N LEU A 552 -18.85 5.90 -98.52
CA LEU A 552 -17.72 6.67 -99.06
C LEU A 552 -17.68 8.08 -98.47
N TRP A 553 -18.83 8.72 -98.28
CA TRP A 553 -18.94 10.03 -97.63
C TRP A 553 -18.57 9.98 -96.15
N GLU A 554 -19.03 8.95 -95.41
CA GLU A 554 -18.65 8.72 -94.01
C GLU A 554 -17.15 8.44 -93.86
N ARG A 555 -16.53 7.67 -94.77
CA ARG A 555 -15.06 7.44 -94.80
C ARG A 555 -14.27 8.71 -95.10
N PHE A 556 -14.79 9.58 -95.96
CA PHE A 556 -14.14 10.85 -96.30
C PHE A 556 -14.21 11.85 -95.13
N MET A 557 -15.34 11.91 -94.43
CA MET A 557 -15.53 12.72 -93.21
C MET A 557 -14.80 12.17 -91.97
N GLN A 558 -14.63 10.85 -91.85
CA GLN A 558 -13.88 10.24 -90.74
C GLN A 558 -12.37 10.51 -90.82
N ASN A 559 -11.82 10.73 -92.02
CA ASN A 559 -10.40 11.06 -92.19
C ASN A 559 -10.02 12.48 -91.71
N GLU A 560 -10.98 13.33 -91.34
CA GLU A 560 -10.72 14.68 -90.80
C GLU A 560 -10.75 14.79 -89.26
N LYS A 561 -11.02 13.70 -88.51
CA LYS A 561 -11.06 13.75 -87.04
C LYS A 561 -9.94 12.93 -86.39
N GLN A 562 -8.80 13.59 -86.11
CA GLN A 562 -7.93 13.17 -85.01
C GLN A 562 -8.60 13.51 -83.67
N PRO A 563 -8.63 12.60 -82.68
CA PRO A 563 -8.94 12.98 -81.31
C PRO A 563 -7.67 13.36 -80.56
N LYS A 564 -7.50 14.65 -80.26
CA LYS A 564 -6.73 15.12 -79.10
C LYS A 564 -7.59 14.87 -77.86
N TYR A 565 -7.10 14.05 -76.93
CA TYR A 565 -7.66 13.96 -75.59
C TYR A 565 -7.15 15.15 -74.75
N THR A 566 -8.05 16.06 -74.40
CA THR A 566 -7.92 16.92 -73.22
C THR A 566 -9.20 16.80 -72.42
N SER A 567 -9.06 16.24 -71.23
CA SER A 567 -10.08 16.11 -70.20
C SER A 567 -10.62 17.48 -69.80
N SER A 568 -11.95 17.63 -69.76
CA SER A 568 -12.58 18.62 -68.90
C SER A 568 -13.89 18.05 -68.33
N SER A 569 -14.02 18.29 -67.03
CA SER A 569 -15.08 17.87 -66.12
C SER A 569 -16.41 18.57 -66.41
N PHE A 570 -17.48 17.79 -66.28
CA PHE A 570 -18.88 18.21 -66.26
C PHE A 570 -19.21 19.12 -65.07
N LEU A 571 -20.03 20.14 -65.33
CA LEU A 571 -21.11 20.56 -64.43
C LEU A 571 -22.38 20.76 -65.26
N ASN A 572 -23.49 20.30 -64.67
CA ASN A 572 -24.81 20.11 -65.26
C ASN A 572 -25.69 21.37 -65.26
N SER A 573 -26.74 21.26 -66.08
CA SER A 573 -28.07 21.90 -65.99
C SER A 573 -28.23 23.26 -66.67
N SER A 574 -29.01 23.28 -67.76
CA SER A 574 -30.46 23.57 -67.69
C SER A 574 -31.09 23.48 -69.08
N ASN A 575 -32.31 22.96 -69.13
CA ASN A 575 -33.18 22.94 -70.30
C ASN A 575 -33.59 24.37 -70.68
N ASP A 576 -33.45 24.69 -71.96
CA ASP A 576 -34.45 25.40 -72.79
C ASP A 576 -33.74 25.82 -74.08
N LEU A 577 -34.25 25.33 -75.22
CA LEU A 577 -34.42 26.04 -76.50
C LEU A 577 -34.55 25.03 -77.66
N LEU A 578 -35.56 24.16 -77.58
CA LEU A 578 -36.06 23.36 -78.69
C LEU A 578 -37.14 24.17 -79.44
N THR A 579 -36.79 25.26 -80.13
CA THR A 579 -37.77 25.99 -80.99
C THR A 579 -37.17 26.81 -82.15
N THR A 580 -35.94 26.55 -82.61
CA THR A 580 -35.41 27.24 -83.82
C THR A 580 -34.64 26.34 -84.79
N ALA A 581 -34.68 25.01 -84.63
CA ALA A 581 -33.98 24.06 -85.52
C ALA A 581 -34.86 23.50 -86.67
N ASN A 582 -35.94 24.20 -87.04
CA ASN A 582 -36.82 23.80 -88.16
C ASN A 582 -36.51 24.50 -89.50
N ASN A 583 -35.50 25.36 -89.60
CA ASN A 583 -35.23 26.12 -90.83
C ASN A 583 -33.74 26.16 -91.22
N LEU A 584 -33.08 25.00 -91.31
CA LEU A 584 -31.76 24.88 -91.98
C LEU A 584 -31.58 23.50 -92.66
N ALA A 585 -32.69 22.92 -93.12
CA ALA A 585 -32.70 21.85 -94.12
C ALA A 585 -32.65 22.40 -95.57
N GLU A 586 -32.51 23.72 -95.74
CA GLU A 586 -32.26 24.39 -97.01
C GLU A 586 -30.81 24.89 -97.05
N LEU A 587 -29.89 24.04 -97.50
CA LEU A 587 -28.61 24.40 -98.16
C LEU A 587 -27.79 23.11 -98.48
N THR A 588 -28.38 22.21 -99.29
CA THR A 588 -27.64 21.12 -99.97
C THR A 588 -28.07 20.96 -101.42
N SER A 589 -28.62 22.01 -102.04
CA SER A 589 -29.12 21.98 -103.44
C SER A 589 -28.08 22.37 -104.50
N THR A 590 -26.77 22.39 -104.19
CA THR A 590 -25.73 22.81 -105.16
C THR A 590 -24.71 21.73 -105.55
N SER A 591 -24.84 20.49 -105.08
CA SER A 591 -23.94 19.39 -105.45
C SER A 591 -24.59 18.30 -106.33
N SER A 592 -25.90 18.40 -106.63
CA SER A 592 -26.61 17.49 -107.55
C SER A 592 -26.43 17.86 -109.03
N PHE A 593 -26.00 19.09 -109.34
CA PHE A 593 -25.85 19.57 -110.72
C PHE A 593 -24.49 19.21 -111.38
N LEU A 594 -23.45 18.88 -110.61
CA LEU A 594 -22.15 18.48 -111.15
C LEU A 594 -22.02 16.97 -111.44
N ALA A 595 -22.87 16.13 -110.83
CA ALA A 595 -22.90 14.70 -111.11
C ALA A 595 -23.58 14.36 -112.46
N LEU A 596 -24.53 15.18 -112.91
CA LEU A 596 -25.19 15.02 -114.21
C LEU A 596 -24.32 15.49 -115.40
N GLY A 597 -23.35 16.37 -115.14
CA GLY A 597 -22.39 16.85 -116.15
C GLY A 597 -21.24 15.89 -116.44
N ALA A 598 -20.73 15.19 -115.41
CA ALA A 598 -19.66 14.20 -115.58
C ALA A 598 -20.15 12.88 -116.20
N SER A 599 -21.41 12.49 -115.97
CA SER A 599 -21.99 11.32 -116.64
C SER A 599 -22.15 11.55 -118.15
N ALA A 600 -22.44 12.77 -118.61
CA ALA A 600 -22.65 13.08 -120.03
C ALA A 600 -21.34 13.09 -120.86
N LEU A 601 -20.22 13.52 -120.26
CA LEU A 601 -18.91 13.52 -120.93
C LEU A 601 -18.26 12.13 -120.97
N ILE A 602 -18.47 11.29 -119.95
CA ILE A 602 -18.01 9.89 -119.94
C ILE A 602 -18.86 9.04 -120.90
N TRP A 603 -20.17 9.33 -121.01
CA TRP A 603 -21.08 8.63 -121.94
C TRP A 603 -20.65 8.74 -123.41
N ARG A 604 -20.04 9.88 -123.79
CA ARG A 604 -19.65 10.18 -125.17
C ARG A 604 -18.24 9.69 -125.55
N THR A 605 -17.40 9.38 -124.56
CA THR A 605 -15.97 9.04 -124.80
C THR A 605 -15.64 7.58 -124.56
N VAL A 606 -16.41 6.87 -123.73
CA VAL A 606 -16.01 5.53 -123.21
C VAL A 606 -16.83 4.37 -123.80
N GLY A 607 -17.94 4.66 -124.50
CA GLY A 607 -18.78 3.65 -125.14
C GLY A 607 -19.55 2.79 -124.14
N TRP A 608 -20.77 2.36 -124.49
CA TRP A 608 -21.66 1.61 -123.58
C TRP A 608 -21.02 0.33 -123.02
N LYS A 609 -20.06 -0.27 -123.75
CA LYS A 609 -19.35 -1.48 -123.34
C LYS A 609 -18.55 -1.30 -122.05
N MET A 610 -17.84 -0.18 -121.89
CA MET A 610 -17.01 0.07 -120.70
C MET A 610 -17.85 0.50 -119.49
N LEU A 611 -18.92 1.28 -119.71
CA LEU A 611 -19.89 1.61 -118.65
C LEU A 611 -20.60 0.34 -118.14
N GLY A 612 -20.93 -0.58 -119.05
CA GLY A 612 -21.47 -1.90 -118.73
C GLY A 612 -20.49 -2.78 -117.96
N ILE A 613 -19.19 -2.72 -118.26
CA ILE A 613 -18.14 -3.42 -117.51
C ILE A 613 -18.02 -2.86 -116.08
N VAL A 614 -17.99 -1.52 -115.92
CA VAL A 614 -17.90 -0.89 -114.60
C VAL A 614 -19.17 -1.13 -113.76
N ALA A 615 -20.36 -1.02 -114.36
CA ALA A 615 -21.62 -1.35 -113.70
C ALA A 615 -21.70 -2.85 -113.35
N GLY A 616 -21.17 -3.72 -114.22
CA GLY A 616 -21.05 -5.15 -113.97
C GLY A 616 -20.09 -5.48 -112.82
N ILE A 617 -18.93 -4.82 -112.74
CA ILE A 617 -17.98 -4.97 -111.63
C ILE A 617 -18.59 -4.44 -110.32
N TYR A 618 -19.19 -3.25 -110.32
CA TYR A 618 -19.85 -2.65 -109.15
C TYR A 618 -21.01 -3.52 -108.65
N GLY A 619 -21.87 -3.99 -109.56
CA GLY A 619 -22.97 -4.91 -109.26
C GLY A 619 -22.49 -6.27 -108.76
N SER A 620 -21.38 -6.79 -109.30
CA SER A 620 -20.75 -8.03 -108.83
C SER A 620 -20.17 -7.87 -107.42
N PHE A 621 -19.54 -6.73 -107.11
CA PHE A 621 -19.10 -6.42 -105.75
C PHE A 621 -20.27 -6.25 -104.77
N TYR A 622 -21.35 -5.57 -105.18
CA TYR A 622 -22.56 -5.44 -104.36
C TYR A 622 -23.21 -6.80 -104.08
N LEU A 623 -23.33 -7.64 -105.11
CA LEU A 623 -23.89 -8.98 -104.96
C LEU A 623 -22.97 -9.87 -104.12
N TYR A 624 -21.65 -9.76 -104.30
CA TYR A 624 -20.65 -10.46 -103.49
C TYR A 624 -20.77 -10.07 -102.02
N GLU A 625 -20.80 -8.77 -101.69
CA GLU A 625 -20.96 -8.30 -100.32
C GLU A 625 -22.32 -8.68 -99.72
N LYS A 626 -23.40 -8.61 -100.51
CA LYS A 626 -24.74 -8.97 -100.05
C LYS A 626 -24.89 -10.48 -99.80
N LEU A 627 -24.26 -11.32 -100.61
CA LEU A 627 -24.21 -12.78 -100.40
C LEU A 627 -23.31 -13.16 -99.22
N MET A 628 -22.22 -12.42 -99.02
CA MET A 628 -21.30 -12.62 -97.88
C MET A 628 -21.85 -12.06 -96.57
N TRP A 629 -22.90 -11.21 -96.60
CA TRP A 629 -23.63 -10.69 -95.45
C TRP A 629 -24.55 -11.73 -94.79
N THR A 630 -23.94 -12.82 -94.34
CA THR A 630 -24.60 -13.92 -93.62
C THR A 630 -24.85 -13.58 -92.15
N LYS A 631 -25.63 -14.41 -91.43
CA LYS A 631 -25.83 -14.26 -89.98
C LYS A 631 -24.51 -14.23 -89.20
N ALA A 632 -23.50 -14.98 -89.65
CA ALA A 632 -22.16 -14.97 -89.08
C ALA A 632 -21.40 -13.64 -89.33
N ALA A 633 -21.61 -12.99 -90.48
CA ALA A 633 -21.03 -11.68 -90.75
C ALA A 633 -21.71 -10.57 -89.93
N GLN A 634 -23.03 -10.66 -89.75
CA GLN A 634 -23.81 -9.77 -88.89
C GLN A 634 -23.38 -9.88 -87.42
N GLU A 635 -23.18 -11.11 -86.93
CA GLU A 635 -22.68 -11.35 -85.58
C GLU A 635 -21.27 -10.77 -85.38
N ARG A 636 -20.36 -10.95 -86.34
CA ARG A 636 -19.01 -10.35 -86.29
C ARG A 636 -19.05 -8.83 -86.28
N ALA A 637 -19.92 -8.22 -87.08
CA ALA A 637 -20.09 -6.77 -87.10
C ALA A 637 -20.65 -6.26 -85.76
N PHE A 638 -21.66 -6.93 -85.20
CA PHE A 638 -22.22 -6.63 -83.89
C PHE A 638 -21.17 -6.75 -82.77
N LYS A 639 -20.45 -7.88 -82.70
CA LYS A 639 -19.39 -8.13 -81.72
C LYS A 639 -18.29 -7.08 -81.79
N ARG A 640 -17.92 -6.64 -83.00
CA ARG A 640 -16.95 -5.56 -83.21
C ARG A 640 -17.44 -4.19 -82.72
N GLN A 641 -18.64 -3.79 -83.11
CA GLN A 641 -19.25 -2.52 -82.64
C GLN A 641 -19.40 -2.51 -81.12
N TYR A 642 -19.82 -3.63 -80.54
CA TYR A 642 -19.94 -3.78 -79.09
C TYR A 642 -18.58 -3.72 -78.40
N ALA A 643 -17.55 -4.40 -78.93
CA ALA A 643 -16.20 -4.36 -78.37
C ALA A 643 -15.62 -2.93 -78.35
N ASP A 644 -15.79 -2.16 -79.43
CA ASP A 644 -15.32 -0.78 -79.52
C ASP A 644 -16.06 0.13 -78.51
N TYR A 645 -17.39 -0.02 -78.41
CA TYR A 645 -18.22 0.73 -77.47
C TYR A 645 -17.91 0.39 -76.01
N ALA A 646 -17.91 -0.90 -75.67
CA ALA A 646 -17.61 -1.40 -74.33
C ALA A 646 -16.18 -1.01 -73.91
N SER A 647 -15.19 -1.09 -74.81
CA SER A 647 -13.81 -0.67 -74.51
C SER A 647 -13.71 0.82 -74.17
N SER A 648 -14.46 1.68 -74.88
CA SER A 648 -14.49 3.13 -74.61
C SER A 648 -15.13 3.44 -73.25
N LYS A 649 -16.26 2.80 -72.94
CA LYS A 649 -16.96 2.99 -71.66
C LYS A 649 -16.21 2.39 -70.49
N MET A 650 -15.60 1.21 -70.65
CA MET A 650 -14.80 0.56 -69.61
C MET A 650 -13.58 1.37 -69.20
N LYS A 651 -12.95 2.10 -70.15
CA LYS A 651 -11.85 3.02 -69.83
C LYS A 651 -12.24 4.12 -68.83
N LEU A 652 -13.51 4.55 -68.82
CA LEU A 652 -14.00 5.57 -67.90
C LEU A 652 -14.12 5.07 -66.46
N ILE A 653 -14.28 3.76 -66.25
CA ILE A 653 -14.43 3.16 -64.92
C ILE A 653 -13.13 2.55 -64.39
N VAL A 654 -12.02 2.64 -65.13
CA VAL A 654 -10.72 2.09 -64.70
C VAL A 654 -10.28 2.71 -63.38
N ASP A 655 -10.26 4.04 -63.30
CA ASP A 655 -9.83 4.77 -62.10
C ASP A 655 -10.74 4.49 -60.89
N LEU A 656 -12.05 4.35 -61.13
CA LEU A 656 -13.02 4.02 -60.08
C LEU A 656 -12.85 2.59 -59.56
N THR A 657 -12.59 1.64 -60.46
CA THR A 657 -12.39 0.22 -60.10
C THR A 657 -11.05 0.03 -59.37
N SER A 658 -9.97 0.67 -59.85
CA SER A 658 -8.66 0.63 -59.19
C SER A 658 -8.68 1.38 -57.86
N GLY A 659 -9.39 2.50 -57.77
CA GLY A 659 -9.59 3.25 -56.53
C GLY A 659 -10.34 2.44 -55.47
N ASN A 660 -11.44 1.78 -55.86
CA ASN A 660 -12.20 0.90 -54.97
C ASN A 660 -11.39 -0.31 -54.49
N ALA A 661 -10.58 -0.92 -55.36
CA ALA A 661 -9.71 -2.04 -55.01
C ALA A 661 -8.62 -1.62 -54.01
N SER A 662 -7.98 -0.48 -54.26
CA SER A 662 -6.98 0.14 -53.38
C SER A 662 -7.58 0.49 -52.01
N ALA A 663 -8.77 1.08 -51.97
CA ALA A 663 -9.47 1.39 -50.73
C ALA A 663 -9.82 0.13 -49.91
N GLN A 664 -10.27 -0.96 -50.55
CA GLN A 664 -10.53 -2.24 -49.89
C GLN A 664 -9.26 -2.80 -49.23
N VAL A 665 -8.12 -2.78 -49.93
CA VAL A 665 -6.82 -3.22 -49.39
C VAL A 665 -6.34 -2.35 -48.24
N GLN A 666 -6.45 -1.02 -48.38
CA GLN A 666 -6.09 -0.08 -47.33
C GLN A 666 -6.93 -0.31 -46.06
N GLN A 667 -8.23 -0.56 -46.21
CA GLN A 667 -9.13 -0.83 -45.08
C GLN A 667 -8.74 -2.13 -44.37
N GLU A 668 -8.51 -3.22 -45.11
CA GLU A 668 -8.15 -4.52 -44.53
C GLU A 668 -6.82 -4.44 -43.74
N LEU A 669 -5.78 -3.85 -44.34
CA LEU A 669 -4.49 -3.67 -43.67
C LEU A 669 -4.57 -2.73 -42.46
N SER A 670 -5.38 -1.68 -42.54
CA SER A 670 -5.59 -0.75 -41.42
C SER A 670 -6.33 -1.43 -40.26
N MET A 671 -7.31 -2.29 -40.54
CA MET A 671 -8.01 -3.08 -39.53
C MET A 671 -7.05 -4.08 -38.86
N TYR A 672 -6.24 -4.79 -39.64
CA TYR A 672 -5.22 -5.71 -39.11
C TYR A 672 -4.20 -4.99 -38.22
N PHE A 673 -3.70 -3.84 -38.67
CA PHE A 673 -2.80 -3.00 -37.89
C PHE A 673 -3.43 -2.57 -36.56
N ALA A 674 -4.67 -2.06 -36.59
CA ALA A 674 -5.37 -1.64 -35.38
C ALA A 674 -5.57 -2.78 -34.38
N GLN A 675 -5.90 -3.99 -34.86
CA GLN A 675 -6.06 -5.17 -34.02
C GLN A 675 -4.74 -5.60 -33.38
N THR A 676 -3.63 -5.54 -34.12
CA THR A 676 -2.32 -5.98 -33.64
C THR A 676 -1.72 -4.97 -32.65
N VAL A 677 -1.86 -3.67 -32.92
CA VAL A 677 -1.35 -2.60 -32.05
C VAL A 677 -2.11 -2.45 -30.73
N ARG A 678 -3.36 -2.88 -30.68
CA ARG A 678 -4.15 -2.90 -29.43
C ARG A 678 -3.42 -3.61 -28.29
N TYR A 679 -2.64 -4.67 -28.57
CA TYR A 679 -1.88 -5.38 -27.54
C TYR A 679 -0.75 -4.54 -26.94
N VAL A 680 -0.10 -3.71 -27.75
CA VAL A 680 0.92 -2.75 -27.27
C VAL A 680 0.26 -1.65 -26.43
N ALA A 681 -0.93 -1.19 -26.84
CA ALA A 681 -1.69 -0.22 -26.06
C ALA A 681 -2.10 -0.78 -24.68
N ILE A 682 -2.59 -2.02 -24.62
CA ILE A 682 -2.91 -2.69 -23.35
C ILE A 682 -1.67 -2.83 -22.46
N GLU A 683 -0.51 -3.22 -23.03
CA GLU A 683 0.74 -3.30 -22.25
C GLU A 683 1.20 -1.93 -21.72
N LYS A 684 0.98 -0.86 -22.49
CA LYS A 684 1.21 0.50 -22.04
C LYS A 684 0.26 0.89 -20.89
N ASP A 685 -1.02 0.58 -21.01
CA ASP A 685 -2.02 0.88 -19.97
C ASP A 685 -1.68 0.18 -18.65
N ASP A 686 -1.28 -1.10 -18.69
CA ASP A 686 -0.80 -1.83 -17.51
C ASP A 686 0.42 -1.17 -16.85
N ILE A 687 1.35 -0.63 -17.64
CA ILE A 687 2.53 0.07 -17.11
C ILE A 687 2.11 1.39 -16.46
N ILE A 688 1.15 2.11 -17.05
CA ILE A 688 0.61 3.34 -16.46
C ILE A 688 -0.08 3.05 -15.13
N ASP A 689 -0.86 1.98 -15.04
CA ASP A 689 -1.50 1.55 -13.80
C ASP A 689 -0.46 1.18 -12.73
N ASN A 690 0.57 0.40 -13.09
CA ASN A 690 1.68 0.09 -12.20
C ASN A 690 2.43 1.35 -11.71
N ILE A 691 2.63 2.35 -12.57
CA ILE A 691 3.22 3.64 -12.21
C ILE A 691 2.36 4.36 -11.18
N GLN A 692 1.03 4.34 -11.32
CA GLN A 692 0.12 4.97 -10.37
C GLN A 692 0.16 4.26 -9.01
N ASP A 693 0.12 2.93 -9.01
CA ASP A 693 0.19 2.11 -7.80
C ASP A 693 1.50 2.35 -7.03
N LEU A 694 2.65 2.36 -7.73
CA LEU A 694 3.95 2.69 -7.14
C LEU A 694 3.97 4.11 -6.55
N LYS A 695 3.37 5.09 -7.23
CA LYS A 695 3.27 6.47 -6.70
C LYS A 695 2.44 6.54 -5.42
N ILE A 696 1.33 5.81 -5.35
CA ILE A 696 0.49 5.73 -4.16
C ILE A 696 1.27 5.07 -3.01
N GLU A 697 1.96 3.96 -3.27
CA GLU A 697 2.75 3.25 -2.26
C GLU A 697 3.89 4.12 -1.72
N ILE A 698 4.64 4.80 -2.59
CA ILE A 698 5.71 5.74 -2.20
C ILE A 698 5.16 6.86 -1.30
N HIS A 699 3.97 7.40 -1.62
CA HIS A 699 3.33 8.43 -0.82
C HIS A 699 2.93 7.91 0.57
N GLN A 700 2.36 6.70 0.65
CA GLN A 700 2.02 6.06 1.92
C GLN A 700 3.27 5.80 2.77
N LEU A 701 4.34 5.24 2.18
CA LEU A 701 5.61 5.02 2.87
C LEU A 701 6.23 6.32 3.40
N LYS A 702 6.15 7.41 2.62
CA LYS A 702 6.58 8.74 3.08
C LYS A 702 5.79 9.21 4.30
N SER A 703 4.46 9.04 4.28
CA SER A 703 3.62 9.37 5.44
C SER A 703 4.00 8.57 6.69
N TYR A 704 4.30 7.27 6.55
CA TYR A 704 4.75 6.44 7.68
C TYR A 704 6.10 6.90 8.21
N ILE A 705 7.06 7.20 7.34
CA ILE A 705 8.37 7.71 7.74
C ILE A 705 8.23 9.03 8.53
N ASP A 706 7.39 9.95 8.05
CA ASP A 706 7.19 11.25 8.70
C ASP A 706 6.48 11.11 10.06
N LYS A 707 5.45 10.26 10.15
CA LYS A 707 4.79 9.91 11.43
C LYS A 707 5.78 9.24 12.39
N GLY A 708 6.57 8.27 11.92
CA GLY A 708 7.59 7.57 12.70
C GLY A 708 8.63 8.53 13.26
N LYS A 709 9.15 9.46 12.45
CA LYS A 709 10.10 10.50 12.90
C LYS A 709 9.52 11.42 13.97
N LYS A 710 8.21 11.74 13.90
CA LYS A 710 7.54 12.54 14.93
C LYS A 710 7.51 11.77 16.26
N ILE A 711 7.18 10.48 16.22
CA ILE A 711 7.15 9.63 17.41
C ILE A 711 8.56 9.43 17.96
N GLN A 712 9.56 9.18 17.12
CA GLN A 712 10.97 9.10 17.55
C GLN A 712 11.40 10.35 18.36
N LYS A 713 11.11 11.55 17.86
CA LYS A 713 11.43 12.81 18.57
C LYS A 713 10.73 12.91 19.94
N GLN A 714 9.51 12.40 20.05
CA GLN A 714 8.79 12.33 21.32
C GLN A 714 9.48 11.37 22.29
N GLY A 715 9.92 10.20 21.82
CA GLY A 715 10.71 9.25 22.60
C GLY A 715 12.04 9.84 23.09
N ASP A 716 12.78 10.51 22.22
CA ASP A 716 14.06 11.17 22.57
C ASP A 716 13.86 12.25 23.65
N LYS A 717 12.77 13.03 23.55
CA LYS A 717 12.42 14.04 24.55
C LYS A 717 12.17 13.40 25.92
N ILE A 718 11.36 12.34 25.97
CA ILE A 718 11.03 11.68 27.24
C ILE A 718 12.27 10.98 27.84
N ASN A 719 13.14 10.41 27.00
CA ASN A 719 14.40 9.85 27.46
C ASN A 719 15.30 10.93 28.13
N ASN A 720 15.33 12.14 27.56
CA ASN A 720 16.02 13.27 28.17
C ASN A 720 15.38 13.70 29.50
N GLU A 721 14.05 13.72 29.59
CA GLU A 721 13.32 13.99 30.85
C GLU A 721 13.67 12.96 31.94
N LEU A 722 13.73 11.67 31.62
CA LEU A 722 14.16 10.61 32.56
C LEU A 722 15.62 10.74 32.98
N ASN A 723 16.51 11.11 32.05
CA ASN A 723 17.93 11.33 32.36
C ASN A 723 18.13 12.56 33.26
N GLN A 724 17.36 13.63 33.03
CA GLN A 724 17.36 14.79 33.90
C GLN A 724 16.81 14.45 35.28
N PHE A 725 15.73 13.69 35.36
CA PHE A 725 15.19 13.19 36.62
C PHE A 725 16.24 12.38 37.40
N THR A 726 16.94 11.47 36.71
CA THR A 726 18.01 10.65 37.32
C THR A 726 19.10 11.55 37.93
N LYS A 727 19.59 12.52 37.16
CA LYS A 727 20.65 13.45 37.62
C LYS A 727 20.21 14.32 38.79
N GLN A 728 18.94 14.73 38.83
CA GLN A 728 18.44 15.68 39.82
C GLN A 728 18.01 15.01 41.14
N TYR A 729 17.53 13.77 41.07
CA TYR A 729 16.83 13.13 42.18
C TYR A 729 17.40 11.77 42.62
N LEU A 730 18.16 11.10 41.75
CA LEU A 730 18.66 9.73 42.01
C LEU A 730 20.18 9.69 42.19
N ILE A 731 20.92 10.64 41.62
CA ILE A 731 22.36 10.79 41.85
C ILE A 731 22.53 11.76 43.03
N THR A 732 22.72 11.20 44.22
CA THR A 732 23.24 11.94 45.38
C THR A 732 24.77 11.94 45.33
N ASP A 733 25.38 13.13 45.35
CA ASP A 733 26.81 13.31 45.68
C ASP A 733 27.14 12.76 47.07
#